data_AF-A0A3F2RNW5-F1
#
_entry.id   AF-A0A3F2RNW5-F1
#
_cell.length_a   1.000
_cell.length_b   1.000
_cell.length_c   1.000
_cell.angle_alpha   90.00
_cell.angle_beta   90.00
_cell.angle_gamma   90.00
#
_symmetry.space_group_name_H-M   'P 1'
#
loop_
_entity.id
_entity.type
_entity.pdbx_description
1 polymer ?
#
loop_
_entity_poly.entity_id
_entity_poly.type
_entity_poly.pdbx_seq_one_letter_code
_entity_poly.pdbx_strand_id
1 'polypeptide(L)'
;MLFTSPAMAHDAHRVGDLPGLKQKDVPFTHYAGQLHLPTDTEEKMFYWYAESRRSPDSDPVVLWLNGGPGCASSEGFFTENGPFVAKRDGTVGLNPYGWNARANVVWVDSPSGVGYSQPLQNATGYYNDDVVADRLRLFLAEFFAKYPELQGRDFYVTGESYAGMYVPFLVDRLVDDPLIGVNLKGFAVGNPLTDMEIDGNAYMDYYYSHALISRGDYFRLLDYCDHDVAQCMFMDDNCTERCEESVVKAHEAADTGEFNHYYIYGDVCHLRNSQRRALHSHLLEKVGPKVQTHRGVVGPCAGDFTDKLLNQLEVQQALHIEGELPMKWVDCQPFISHHFNRTKSSLDKYRKLLGNGLEVLIYSGDADSVVNFIGTQRWITEDAGLALQPASPWRAWLGPDDQIAGYQQRFELGLTFKTVKGAGHMVPAVRPLHGLHLFDCFLFGDDKCSAITYPIDPFEREAAGGVFSDGDSEDSGLAEQTSSTVSQSKAGTSTASAPTVSLFVGCAFLMLVATVYAHRRRRRDGHRRANSGIGFETTLQLARNGAHVILVCRSAERGREAEAKILEALSPQSQAGSVEFMQVDVSDLSSVKNFAESFKKSHSRLDLLINNAGIMGGAYTKTVDGYERQLLLPIIWAISH
;
A
#
# COMPACT_ATOMS: atom_id res chain seq x y z
N MET A 1 44.10 -8.54 36.98
CA MET A 1 43.25 -8.92 35.83
C MET A 1 41.87 -9.23 36.38
N LEU A 2 40.98 -8.24 36.38
CA LEU A 2 39.58 -8.43 36.73
C LEU A 2 38.88 -8.87 35.45
N PHE A 3 38.41 -10.12 35.42
CA PHE A 3 37.50 -10.60 34.38
C PHE A 3 36.16 -9.91 34.58
N THR A 4 35.89 -8.86 33.78
CA THR A 4 34.53 -8.34 33.63
C THR A 4 33.72 -9.39 32.88
N SER A 5 32.58 -9.77 33.44
CA SER A 5 31.65 -10.72 32.84
C SER A 5 31.19 -10.21 31.46
N PRO A 6 31.12 -11.06 30.41
CA PRO A 6 30.72 -10.64 29.06
C PRO A 6 29.31 -10.03 28.99
N ALA A 7 28.45 -10.30 29.99
CA ALA A 7 27.12 -9.72 30.08
C ALA A 7 27.08 -8.17 30.21
N MET A 8 28.16 -7.52 30.66
CA MET A 8 28.15 -6.06 30.90
C MET A 8 28.50 -5.19 29.66
N ALA A 9 28.99 -5.77 28.56
CA ALA A 9 29.54 -4.97 27.45
C ALA A 9 28.48 -4.44 26.44
N HIS A 10 27.29 -5.04 26.38
CA HIS A 10 26.22 -4.62 25.45
C HIS A 10 25.18 -3.70 26.10
N ASP A 11 25.06 -3.70 27.43
CA ASP A 11 24.16 -2.82 28.18
C ASP A 11 24.42 -1.33 27.93
N ALA A 12 25.64 -0.94 27.54
CA ALA A 12 26.00 0.44 27.27
C ALA A 12 25.18 1.10 26.14
N HIS A 13 24.62 0.31 25.22
CA HIS A 13 23.74 0.81 24.15
C HIS A 13 22.26 0.44 24.39
N ARG A 14 21.93 -0.21 25.51
CA ARG A 14 20.55 -0.60 25.82
C ARG A 14 19.70 0.64 26.02
N VAL A 15 18.69 0.83 25.20
CA VAL A 15 17.81 2.00 25.32
C VAL A 15 16.87 1.79 26.50
N GLY A 16 16.96 2.69 27.47
CA GLY A 16 16.09 2.73 28.65
C GLY A 16 14.79 3.48 28.37
N ASP A 17 14.63 4.67 28.94
CA ASP A 17 13.47 5.51 28.72
C ASP A 17 13.61 6.34 27.44
N LEU A 18 12.97 5.90 26.35
CA LEU A 18 12.85 6.70 25.13
C LEU A 18 11.71 7.72 25.28
N PRO A 19 11.96 9.04 25.11
CA PRO A 19 10.91 10.06 25.19
C PRO A 19 9.71 9.75 24.28
N GLY A 20 8.50 9.92 24.82
CA GLY A 20 7.25 9.62 24.11
C GLY A 20 6.87 8.14 24.06
N LEU A 21 7.79 7.22 24.37
CA LEU A 21 7.53 5.78 24.46
C LEU A 21 7.16 5.37 25.89
N LYS A 22 6.11 4.57 26.06
CA LYS A 22 5.80 3.94 27.34
C LYS A 22 6.62 2.66 27.48
N GLN A 23 7.82 2.76 28.05
CA GLN A 23 8.77 1.64 28.08
C GLN A 23 8.20 0.35 28.70
N LYS A 24 7.32 0.48 29.70
CA LYS A 24 6.62 -0.66 30.33
C LYS A 24 5.73 -1.47 29.36
N ASP A 25 5.34 -0.89 28.23
CA ASP A 25 4.47 -1.51 27.23
C ASP A 25 5.30 -2.22 26.13
N VAL A 26 6.64 -2.14 26.17
CA VAL A 26 7.55 -2.71 25.17
C VAL A 26 7.97 -4.13 25.58
N PRO A 27 7.58 -5.20 24.84
CA PRO A 27 7.80 -6.58 25.26
C PRO A 27 9.15 -7.19 24.83
N PHE A 28 10.11 -6.38 24.40
CA PHE A 28 11.42 -6.82 23.88
C PHE A 28 12.49 -5.78 24.24
N THR A 29 13.77 -6.18 24.20
CA THR A 29 14.89 -5.24 24.38
C THR A 29 15.30 -4.63 23.05
N HIS A 30 15.74 -3.38 23.08
CA HIS A 30 16.35 -2.73 21.93
C HIS A 30 17.54 -1.88 22.37
N TYR A 31 18.45 -1.68 21.42
CA TYR A 31 19.74 -1.05 21.62
C TYR A 31 19.96 -0.02 20.52
N ALA A 32 20.58 1.10 20.84
CA ALA A 32 20.96 2.13 19.89
C ALA A 32 22.24 2.83 20.36
N GLY A 33 23.08 3.21 19.41
CA GLY A 33 24.36 3.87 19.68
C GLY A 33 25.24 3.90 18.44
N GLN A 34 26.48 4.35 18.59
CA GLN A 34 27.46 4.43 17.51
C GLN A 34 28.55 3.37 17.70
N LEU A 35 28.82 2.55 16.67
CA LEU A 35 29.98 1.65 16.66
C LEU A 35 31.13 2.31 15.94
N HIS A 36 32.28 2.40 16.62
CA HIS A 36 33.52 2.89 16.05
C HIS A 36 34.08 1.84 15.09
N LEU A 37 34.37 2.25 13.85
CA LEU A 37 34.99 1.38 12.87
C LEU A 37 36.51 1.49 12.97
N PRO A 38 37.26 0.40 12.74
CA PRO A 38 38.71 0.42 12.75
C PRO A 38 39.26 1.06 11.46
N THR A 39 39.06 2.37 11.31
CA THR A 39 39.51 3.17 10.16
C THR A 39 40.37 4.34 10.62
N ASP A 40 41.24 4.84 9.73
CA ASP A 40 42.07 6.03 9.99
C ASP A 40 41.25 7.34 10.04
N THR A 41 39.97 7.27 9.68
CA THR A 41 39.02 8.38 9.56
C THR A 41 38.12 8.55 10.79
N GLU A 42 38.37 7.78 11.86
CA GLU A 42 37.58 7.79 13.11
C GLU A 42 36.07 7.68 12.86
N GLU A 43 35.69 6.85 11.88
CA GLU A 43 34.30 6.65 11.51
C GLU A 43 33.55 5.92 12.62
N LYS A 44 32.33 6.38 12.89
CA LYS A 44 31.39 5.74 13.80
C LYS A 44 30.02 5.64 13.14
N MET A 45 29.49 4.44 13.10
CA MET A 45 28.21 4.14 12.45
C MET A 45 27.11 3.95 13.47
N PHE A 46 26.05 4.75 13.35
CA PHE A 46 24.86 4.62 14.16
C PHE A 46 24.05 3.40 13.74
N TYR A 47 23.54 2.69 14.72
CA TYR A 47 22.60 1.60 14.51
C TYR A 47 21.48 1.64 15.55
N TRP A 48 20.37 1.04 15.16
CA TRP A 48 19.32 0.60 16.08
C TRP A 48 19.14 -0.90 15.92
N TYR A 49 19.21 -1.65 17.01
CA TYR A 49 19.01 -3.10 17.05
C TYR A 49 17.79 -3.43 17.93
N ALA A 50 16.83 -4.18 17.41
CA ALA A 50 15.70 -4.70 18.20
C ALA A 50 15.71 -6.23 18.21
N GLU A 51 15.61 -6.80 19.41
CA GLU A 51 15.46 -8.25 19.60
C GLU A 51 14.16 -8.76 18.98
N SER A 52 14.18 -10.03 18.57
CA SER A 52 12.97 -10.73 18.16
C SER A 52 11.93 -10.75 19.29
N ARG A 53 10.66 -10.49 18.95
CA ARG A 53 9.51 -10.64 19.87
C ARG A 53 9.11 -12.09 20.10
N ARG A 54 9.61 -13.04 19.28
CA ARG A 54 9.31 -14.47 19.40
C ARG A 54 10.37 -15.17 20.25
N SER A 55 11.57 -15.38 19.70
CA SER A 55 12.65 -16.12 20.35
C SER A 55 14.02 -15.50 19.98
N PRO A 56 14.46 -14.42 20.65
CA PRO A 56 15.70 -13.73 20.28
C PRO A 56 16.95 -14.63 20.32
N ASP A 57 16.94 -15.67 21.15
CA ASP A 57 18.02 -16.65 21.29
C ASP A 57 18.19 -17.58 20.07
N SER A 58 17.16 -17.73 19.23
CA SER A 58 17.17 -18.68 18.10
C SER A 58 16.79 -18.07 16.76
N ASP A 59 16.13 -16.92 16.77
CA ASP A 59 15.60 -16.30 15.56
C ASP A 59 16.71 -15.67 14.72
N PRO A 60 16.57 -15.61 13.38
CA PRO A 60 17.58 -15.06 12.48
C PRO A 60 17.99 -13.63 12.81
N VAL A 61 19.18 -13.24 12.39
CA VAL A 61 19.65 -11.85 12.40
C VAL A 61 19.44 -11.24 11.02
N VAL A 62 18.89 -10.04 10.96
CA VAL A 62 18.58 -9.36 9.70
C VAL A 62 19.13 -7.94 9.74
N LEU A 63 19.97 -7.59 8.77
CA LEU A 63 20.37 -6.21 8.51
C LEU A 63 19.33 -5.54 7.61
N TRP A 64 18.94 -4.31 7.94
CA TRP A 64 18.13 -3.43 7.10
C TRP A 64 18.90 -2.16 6.70
N LEU A 65 18.82 -1.82 5.42
CA LEU A 65 19.41 -0.62 4.82
C LEU A 65 18.38 0.14 3.99
N ASN A 66 18.11 1.40 4.35
CA ASN A 66 17.46 2.33 3.42
C ASN A 66 18.46 2.78 2.34
N GLY A 67 17.94 3.48 1.32
CA GLY A 67 18.70 3.88 0.13
C GLY A 67 19.13 5.35 0.11
N GLY A 68 18.64 6.09 -0.88
CA GLY A 68 19.03 7.47 -1.18
C GLY A 68 19.76 7.59 -2.53
N PRO A 69 21.11 7.57 -2.58
CA PRO A 69 22.06 7.28 -1.51
C PRO A 69 22.13 8.38 -0.43
N GLY A 70 22.36 7.99 0.83
CA GLY A 70 22.55 8.91 1.94
C GLY A 70 21.32 9.12 2.84
N CYS A 71 20.31 8.26 2.74
CA CYS A 71 19.14 8.28 3.61
C CYS A 71 19.30 7.35 4.82
N ALA A 72 18.79 7.76 5.97
CA ALA A 72 18.99 7.10 7.25
C ALA A 72 18.06 5.90 7.42
N SER A 73 18.62 4.76 7.84
CA SER A 73 17.81 3.59 8.17
C SER A 73 17.01 3.76 9.47
N SER A 74 17.40 4.72 10.31
CA SER A 74 16.61 5.19 11.44
C SER A 74 15.30 5.87 11.03
N GLU A 75 15.16 6.31 9.77
CA GLU A 75 13.87 6.71 9.21
C GLU A 75 12.96 5.49 9.02
N GLY A 76 13.40 4.50 8.24
CA GLY A 76 12.65 3.26 7.97
C GLY A 76 12.29 2.48 9.24
N PHE A 77 13.12 2.61 10.28
CA PHE A 77 12.81 2.11 11.62
C PHE A 77 11.49 2.69 12.20
N PHE A 78 11.17 3.96 11.98
CA PHE A 78 9.93 4.58 12.47
C PHE A 78 8.81 4.66 11.44
N THR A 79 9.15 4.62 10.15
CA THR A 79 8.21 4.87 9.06
C THR A 79 7.86 3.62 8.27
N GLU A 80 8.50 2.48 8.51
CA GLU A 80 8.27 1.28 7.70
C GLU A 80 8.12 0.01 8.56
N ASN A 81 9.23 -0.64 8.86
CA ASN A 81 9.29 -2.02 9.34
C ASN A 81 9.87 -2.15 10.74
N GLY A 82 10.28 -1.05 11.37
CA GLY A 82 10.73 -1.09 12.74
C GLY A 82 9.59 -1.26 13.74
N PRO A 83 9.94 -1.51 15.01
CA PRO A 83 8.97 -1.82 16.06
C PRO A 83 8.13 -0.64 16.52
N PHE A 84 8.47 0.58 16.13
CA PHE A 84 7.90 1.80 16.66
C PHE A 84 7.40 2.71 15.54
N VAL A 85 6.45 3.59 15.86
CA VAL A 85 5.96 4.65 14.96
C VAL A 85 5.85 5.95 15.73
N ALA A 86 6.48 7.00 15.22
CA ALA A 86 6.37 8.35 15.76
C ALA A 86 4.99 8.96 15.42
N LYS A 87 4.35 9.59 16.40
CA LYS A 87 3.00 10.16 16.24
C LYS A 87 3.01 11.67 16.31
N ARG A 88 1.95 12.27 15.77
CA ARG A 88 1.76 13.72 15.69
C ARG A 88 1.86 14.45 17.04
N ASP A 89 1.42 13.80 18.11
CA ASP A 89 1.39 14.36 19.46
C ASP A 89 2.74 14.23 20.20
N GLY A 90 3.78 13.72 19.52
CA GLY A 90 5.10 13.47 20.10
C GLY A 90 5.20 12.15 20.85
N THR A 91 4.15 11.33 20.87
CA THR A 91 4.21 9.98 21.44
C THR A 91 4.78 8.98 20.44
N VAL A 92 5.32 7.88 20.95
CA VAL A 92 5.83 6.75 20.17
C VAL A 92 4.93 5.55 20.43
N GLY A 93 4.35 4.98 19.36
CA GLY A 93 3.51 3.78 19.43
C GLY A 93 4.25 2.53 18.99
N LEU A 94 3.75 1.36 19.38
CA LEU A 94 4.21 0.08 18.82
C LEU A 94 3.66 -0.13 17.40
N ASN A 95 4.53 -0.59 16.51
CA ASN A 95 4.17 -1.16 15.23
C ASN A 95 3.87 -2.66 15.41
N PRO A 96 2.60 -3.10 15.26
CA PRO A 96 2.27 -4.53 15.34
C PRO A 96 2.86 -5.33 14.18
N TYR A 97 3.24 -4.68 13.07
CA TYR A 97 3.79 -5.29 11.87
C TYR A 97 5.31 -5.16 11.75
N GLY A 98 6.00 -4.72 12.80
CA GLY A 98 7.44 -4.58 12.79
C GLY A 98 8.13 -5.93 12.49
N TRP A 99 9.17 -5.91 11.67
CA TRP A 99 9.90 -7.10 11.23
C TRP A 99 10.63 -7.81 12.37
N ASN A 100 10.86 -7.13 13.50
CA ASN A 100 11.33 -7.78 14.72
C ASN A 100 10.28 -8.72 15.36
N ALA A 101 9.12 -8.96 14.75
CA ALA A 101 8.17 -9.96 15.21
C ALA A 101 8.81 -11.36 15.34
N ARG A 102 9.74 -11.71 14.44
CA ARG A 102 10.35 -13.05 14.32
C ARG A 102 11.83 -13.05 13.91
N ALA A 103 12.49 -11.91 14.03
CA ALA A 103 13.90 -11.73 13.72
C ALA A 103 14.55 -10.72 14.65
N ASN A 104 15.85 -10.89 14.88
CA ASN A 104 16.73 -9.89 15.49
C ASN A 104 17.13 -8.91 14.38
N VAL A 105 16.62 -7.68 14.38
CA VAL A 105 16.78 -6.76 13.24
C VAL A 105 17.64 -5.57 13.62
N VAL A 106 18.64 -5.26 12.78
CA VAL A 106 19.53 -4.11 12.93
C VAL A 106 19.37 -3.15 11.75
N TRP A 107 19.02 -1.91 12.05
CA TRP A 107 18.94 -0.79 11.11
C TRP A 107 20.20 0.03 11.24
N VAL A 108 20.85 0.34 10.12
CA VAL A 108 22.16 1.00 10.13
C VAL A 108 22.12 2.26 9.30
N ASP A 109 22.44 3.40 9.89
CA ASP A 109 22.59 4.65 9.15
C ASP A 109 23.93 4.60 8.40
N SER A 110 23.88 4.38 7.09
CA SER A 110 25.05 4.21 6.25
C SER A 110 24.92 5.03 4.96
N PRO A 111 26.00 5.65 4.46
CA PRO A 111 27.38 5.64 4.98
C PRO A 111 27.64 6.65 6.12
N SER A 112 28.91 6.77 6.53
CA SER A 112 29.36 7.82 7.46
C SER A 112 28.83 9.21 7.05
N GLY A 113 28.25 9.94 8.00
CA GLY A 113 27.57 11.23 7.79
C GLY A 113 26.04 11.15 7.70
N VAL A 114 25.47 9.97 7.40
CA VAL A 114 24.01 9.75 7.33
C VAL A 114 23.41 9.67 8.73
N GLY A 115 22.24 10.30 8.95
CA GLY A 115 21.54 10.27 10.22
C GLY A 115 22.44 10.71 11.38
N TYR A 116 22.75 9.80 12.31
CA TYR A 116 23.74 10.04 13.36
C TYR A 116 25.12 9.42 13.10
N SER A 117 25.37 8.74 11.98
CA SER A 117 26.71 8.27 11.63
C SER A 117 27.64 9.44 11.35
N GLN A 118 28.89 9.33 11.76
CA GLN A 118 29.87 10.43 11.74
C GLN A 118 31.29 9.92 11.44
N PRO A 119 32.19 10.81 10.99
CA PRO A 119 31.92 12.17 10.54
C PRO A 119 31.33 12.20 9.12
N LEU A 120 30.77 13.34 8.72
CA LEU A 120 30.55 13.61 7.30
C LEU A 120 31.92 13.68 6.59
N GLN A 121 32.16 12.75 5.68
CA GLN A 121 33.40 12.68 4.93
C GLN A 121 33.41 13.70 3.80
N ASN A 122 34.55 14.37 3.59
CA ASN A 122 34.73 15.38 2.53
C ASN A 122 35.79 14.97 1.50
N ALA A 123 36.45 13.83 1.70
CA ALA A 123 37.49 13.36 0.79
C ALA A 123 36.87 12.97 -0.56
N THR A 124 37.44 13.51 -1.65
CA THR A 124 37.03 13.15 -3.01
C THR A 124 37.15 11.64 -3.21
N GLY A 125 36.08 11.03 -3.72
CA GLY A 125 36.04 9.59 -3.97
C GLY A 125 35.69 8.72 -2.76
N TYR A 126 35.41 9.29 -1.58
CA TYR A 126 34.95 8.51 -0.43
C TYR A 126 33.58 7.86 -0.67
N TYR A 127 32.59 8.65 -1.11
CA TYR A 127 31.24 8.15 -1.33
C TYR A 127 31.14 7.41 -2.66
N ASN A 128 31.23 6.08 -2.60
CA ASN A 128 31.01 5.16 -3.72
C ASN A 128 30.59 3.78 -3.18
N ASP A 129 30.01 2.93 -4.02
CA ASP A 129 29.42 1.65 -3.59
C ASP A 129 30.44 0.69 -2.96
N ASP A 130 31.67 0.63 -3.47
CA ASP A 130 32.72 -0.24 -2.93
C ASP A 130 33.15 0.16 -1.51
N VAL A 131 33.39 1.45 -1.29
CA VAL A 131 33.76 1.97 0.05
C VAL A 131 32.62 1.74 1.03
N VAL A 132 31.37 2.01 0.63
CA VAL A 132 30.20 1.77 1.49
C VAL A 132 30.07 0.29 1.86
N ALA A 133 30.29 -0.62 0.92
CA ALA A 133 30.27 -2.06 1.18
C ALA A 133 31.37 -2.49 2.16
N ASP A 134 32.60 -1.97 2.00
CA ASP A 134 33.70 -2.24 2.91
C ASP A 134 33.40 -1.72 4.34
N ARG A 135 32.80 -0.53 4.47
CA ARG A 135 32.39 0.03 5.77
C ARG A 135 31.27 -0.75 6.42
N LEU A 136 30.26 -1.16 5.66
CA LEU A 136 29.19 -2.01 6.17
C LEU A 136 29.71 -3.37 6.65
N ARG A 137 30.68 -3.95 5.94
CA ARG A 137 31.34 -5.18 6.40
C ARG A 137 32.09 -4.96 7.72
N LEU A 138 32.86 -3.87 7.85
CA LEU A 138 33.54 -3.52 9.11
C LEU A 138 32.53 -3.31 10.24
N PHE A 139 31.43 -2.59 9.97
CA PHE A 139 30.35 -2.42 10.93
C PHE A 139 29.80 -3.77 11.41
N LEU A 140 29.54 -4.71 10.49
CA LEU A 140 29.05 -6.04 10.86
C LEU A 140 30.05 -6.80 11.74
N ALA A 141 31.36 -6.69 11.46
CA ALA A 141 32.39 -7.27 12.31
C ALA A 141 32.31 -6.73 13.75
N GLU A 142 32.21 -5.40 13.90
CA GLU A 142 32.08 -4.74 15.21
C GLU A 142 30.73 -5.06 15.88
N PHE A 143 29.65 -5.17 15.11
CA PHE A 143 28.31 -5.50 15.61
C PHE A 143 28.27 -6.92 16.19
N PHE A 144 28.81 -7.91 15.50
CA PHE A 144 28.88 -9.29 16.00
C PHE A 144 29.97 -9.52 17.06
N ALA A 145 30.92 -8.58 17.22
CA ALA A 145 31.91 -8.58 18.30
C ALA A 145 31.41 -7.87 19.58
N LYS A 146 30.58 -6.82 19.43
CA LYS A 146 29.46 -6.55 20.35
C LYS A 146 28.51 -7.78 20.28
N TYR A 147 27.32 -7.87 20.82
CA TYR A 147 26.37 -9.00 20.60
C TYR A 147 26.89 -10.43 20.18
N PRO A 148 27.89 -11.05 20.84
CA PRO A 148 28.43 -12.34 20.41
C PRO A 148 27.41 -13.46 20.60
N GLU A 149 26.39 -13.24 21.45
CA GLU A 149 25.26 -14.12 21.59
C GLU A 149 24.49 -14.30 20.29
N LEU A 150 24.60 -13.39 19.30
CA LEU A 150 23.95 -13.49 17.99
C LEU A 150 24.69 -14.39 16.99
N GLN A 151 25.96 -14.69 17.23
CA GLN A 151 26.76 -15.53 16.33
C GLN A 151 26.16 -16.93 16.19
N GLY A 152 26.33 -17.53 15.01
CA GLY A 152 25.81 -18.85 14.64
C GLY A 152 24.37 -18.88 14.16
N ARG A 153 23.59 -17.79 14.33
CA ARG A 153 22.26 -17.64 13.73
C ARG A 153 22.36 -17.46 12.22
N ASP A 154 21.28 -17.82 11.53
CA ASP A 154 21.08 -17.44 10.13
C ASP A 154 21.08 -15.92 10.00
N PHE A 155 21.86 -15.41 9.04
CA PHE A 155 22.02 -13.98 8.79
C PHE A 155 21.53 -13.61 7.40
N TYR A 156 20.71 -12.57 7.31
CA TYR A 156 20.18 -12.04 6.06
C TYR A 156 20.48 -10.56 5.91
N VAL A 157 20.75 -10.14 4.68
CA VAL A 157 20.95 -8.72 4.34
C VAL A 157 19.72 -8.23 3.59
N THR A 158 19.10 -7.15 4.06
CA THR A 158 17.90 -6.59 3.43
C THR A 158 17.99 -5.08 3.27
N GLY A 159 17.22 -4.53 2.34
CA GLY A 159 17.12 -3.10 2.17
C GLY A 159 16.13 -2.71 1.08
N GLU A 160 16.05 -1.42 0.80
CA GLU A 160 15.20 -0.87 -0.26
C GLU A 160 15.85 0.22 -1.10
N SER A 161 15.27 0.51 -2.27
CA SER A 161 15.64 1.66 -3.10
C SER A 161 17.09 1.54 -3.61
N TYR A 162 17.93 2.54 -3.38
CA TYR A 162 19.37 2.50 -3.69
C TYR A 162 20.11 1.37 -2.92
N ALA A 163 19.51 0.74 -1.91
CA ALA A 163 20.05 -0.50 -1.36
C ALA A 163 20.05 -1.66 -2.37
N GLY A 164 19.41 -1.52 -3.54
CA GLY A 164 19.65 -2.36 -4.72
C GLY A 164 21.09 -2.34 -5.24
N MET A 165 21.87 -1.31 -4.88
CA MET A 165 23.33 -1.29 -5.04
C MET A 165 24.03 -1.77 -3.76
N TYR A 166 23.64 -1.25 -2.58
CA TYR A 166 24.33 -1.56 -1.33
C TYR A 166 24.30 -3.04 -0.96
N VAL A 167 23.13 -3.68 -1.07
CA VAL A 167 22.93 -5.07 -0.64
C VAL A 167 23.76 -6.04 -1.48
N PRO A 168 23.69 -6.05 -2.83
CA PRO A 168 24.53 -6.94 -3.62
C PRO A 168 26.03 -6.69 -3.45
N PHE A 169 26.47 -5.43 -3.31
CA PHE A 169 27.88 -5.13 -3.05
C PHE A 169 28.34 -5.64 -1.68
N LEU A 170 27.55 -5.45 -0.62
CA LEU A 170 27.87 -5.96 0.71
C LEU A 170 27.89 -7.49 0.72
N VAL A 171 26.89 -8.13 0.13
CA VAL A 171 26.80 -9.60 0.05
C VAL A 171 27.99 -10.15 -0.74
N ASP A 172 28.40 -9.51 -1.83
CA ASP A 172 29.60 -9.84 -2.60
C ASP A 172 30.86 -9.83 -1.71
N ARG A 173 31.02 -8.80 -0.87
CA ARG A 173 32.15 -8.73 0.07
C ARG A 173 32.09 -9.78 1.18
N LEU A 174 30.89 -10.10 1.68
CA LEU A 174 30.71 -11.14 2.70
C LEU A 174 30.94 -12.56 2.15
N VAL A 175 30.76 -12.77 0.84
CA VAL A 175 31.11 -14.04 0.18
C VAL A 175 32.62 -14.15 -0.02
N ASP A 176 33.29 -13.08 -0.44
CA ASP A 176 34.74 -13.08 -0.67
C ASP A 176 35.56 -13.07 0.62
N ASP A 177 35.09 -12.35 1.64
CA ASP A 177 35.72 -12.21 2.95
C ASP A 177 34.69 -12.45 4.08
N PRO A 178 34.34 -13.72 4.36
CA PRO A 178 33.32 -14.05 5.35
C PRO A 178 33.70 -13.66 6.78
N LEU A 179 32.69 -13.24 7.55
CA LEU A 179 32.84 -12.96 8.98
C LEU A 179 32.73 -14.25 9.80
N ILE A 180 33.68 -14.46 10.72
CA ILE A 180 33.65 -15.61 11.63
C ILE A 180 32.39 -15.55 12.50
N GLY A 181 31.65 -16.66 12.57
CA GLY A 181 30.42 -16.75 13.37
C GLY A 181 29.18 -16.17 12.68
N VAL A 182 29.29 -15.64 11.45
CA VAL A 182 28.15 -15.12 10.68
C VAL A 182 27.79 -16.11 9.58
N ASN A 183 26.55 -16.61 9.62
CA ASN A 183 26.05 -17.61 8.68
C ASN A 183 25.10 -16.94 7.67
N LEU A 184 25.69 -16.33 6.63
CA LEU A 184 24.94 -15.66 5.56
C LEU A 184 24.04 -16.68 4.81
N LYS A 185 22.74 -16.42 4.81
CA LYS A 185 21.72 -17.29 4.18
C LYS A 185 21.10 -16.72 2.92
N GLY A 186 21.01 -15.40 2.82
CA GLY A 186 20.31 -14.79 1.70
C GLY A 186 20.20 -13.29 1.84
N PHE A 187 19.59 -12.68 0.83
CA PHE A 187 19.30 -11.27 0.83
C PHE A 187 17.97 -10.95 0.14
N ALA A 188 17.35 -9.87 0.58
CA ALA A 188 16.11 -9.38 -0.01
C ALA A 188 16.17 -7.88 -0.29
N VAL A 189 15.70 -7.44 -1.45
CA VAL A 189 15.69 -6.01 -1.78
C VAL A 189 14.33 -5.58 -2.32
N GLY A 190 13.79 -4.53 -1.70
CA GLY A 190 12.52 -3.90 -2.05
C GLY A 190 12.71 -2.72 -3.00
N ASN A 191 11.91 -2.65 -4.05
CA ASN A 191 11.93 -1.58 -5.05
C ASN A 191 13.38 -1.20 -5.45
N PRO A 192 14.20 -2.17 -5.93
CA PRO A 192 15.65 -2.01 -5.96
C PRO A 192 16.16 -1.32 -7.21
N LEU A 193 16.86 -0.18 -7.05
CA LEU A 193 17.64 0.37 -8.17
C LEU A 193 18.82 -0.58 -8.39
N THR A 194 18.82 -1.26 -9.53
CA THR A 194 19.78 -2.33 -9.85
C THR A 194 20.62 -1.97 -11.06
N ASP A 195 20.02 -1.30 -12.04
CA ASP A 195 20.70 -0.85 -13.25
C ASP A 195 20.10 0.48 -13.71
N MET A 196 20.91 1.55 -13.70
CA MET A 196 20.42 2.91 -13.97
C MET A 196 19.81 3.06 -15.37
N GLU A 197 20.27 2.27 -16.35
CA GLU A 197 19.77 2.33 -17.71
C GLU A 197 18.45 1.53 -17.84
N ILE A 198 18.44 0.28 -17.38
CA ILE A 198 17.25 -0.59 -17.48
C ILE A 198 16.09 -0.05 -16.63
N ASP A 199 16.37 0.33 -15.37
CA ASP A 199 15.36 0.87 -14.46
C ASP A 199 14.88 2.26 -14.95
N GLY A 200 15.80 3.12 -15.39
CA GLY A 200 15.48 4.45 -15.91
C GLY A 200 14.58 4.40 -17.15
N ASN A 201 14.81 3.43 -18.04
CA ASN A 201 14.02 3.25 -19.25
C ASN A 201 12.61 2.70 -18.98
N ALA A 202 12.32 2.25 -17.77
CA ALA A 202 10.98 1.79 -17.39
C ALA A 202 10.04 2.92 -16.92
N TYR A 203 10.55 4.11 -16.62
CA TYR A 203 9.76 5.21 -16.06
C TYR A 203 8.57 5.60 -16.94
N MET A 204 8.81 5.81 -18.23
CA MET A 204 7.76 6.30 -19.13
C MET A 204 6.74 5.21 -19.49
N ASP A 205 7.16 3.95 -19.50
CA ASP A 205 6.25 2.80 -19.62
C ASP A 205 5.33 2.71 -18.40
N TYR A 206 5.88 2.95 -17.21
CA TYR A 206 5.11 2.99 -15.98
C TYR A 206 4.11 4.16 -15.97
N TYR A 207 4.55 5.37 -16.30
CA TYR A 207 3.67 6.55 -16.38
C TYR A 207 2.54 6.33 -17.38
N TYR A 208 2.84 5.76 -18.56
CA TYR A 208 1.81 5.49 -19.55
C TYR A 208 0.83 4.41 -19.08
N SER A 209 1.32 3.29 -18.52
CA SER A 209 0.47 2.19 -18.05
C SER A 209 -0.46 2.60 -16.88
N HIS A 210 -0.10 3.65 -16.14
CA HIS A 210 -0.90 4.20 -15.04
C HIS A 210 -1.67 5.48 -15.40
N ALA A 211 -1.76 5.79 -16.70
CA ALA A 211 -2.49 6.94 -17.22
C ALA A 211 -2.01 8.30 -16.69
N LEU A 212 -0.73 8.40 -16.30
CA LEU A 212 -0.09 9.65 -15.89
C LEU A 212 0.33 10.50 -17.09
N ILE A 213 0.57 9.88 -18.25
CA ILE A 213 0.89 10.58 -19.50
C ILE A 213 -0.03 10.16 -20.64
N SER A 214 -0.23 11.05 -21.62
CA SER A 214 -1.09 10.74 -22.75
C SER A 214 -0.44 9.74 -23.70
N ARG A 215 -1.26 8.97 -24.43
CA ARG A 215 -0.78 8.07 -25.50
C ARG A 215 0.07 8.80 -26.54
N GLY A 216 -0.24 10.08 -26.81
CA GLY A 216 0.52 10.88 -27.76
C GLY A 216 1.91 11.30 -27.25
N ASP A 217 2.04 11.56 -25.93
CA ASP A 217 3.34 11.81 -25.31
C ASP A 217 4.17 10.54 -25.28
N TYR A 218 3.57 9.41 -24.88
CA TYR A 218 4.25 8.12 -24.83
C TYR A 218 4.81 7.68 -26.19
N PHE A 219 4.03 7.79 -27.28
CA PHE A 219 4.55 7.42 -28.60
C PHE A 219 5.61 8.38 -29.15
N ARG A 220 5.62 9.65 -28.74
CA ARG A 220 6.73 10.56 -29.07
C ARG A 220 8.02 10.13 -28.38
N LEU A 221 7.93 9.73 -27.11
CA LEU A 221 9.07 9.18 -26.39
C LEU A 221 9.64 7.95 -27.09
N LEU A 222 8.79 7.00 -27.51
CA LEU A 222 9.25 5.82 -28.25
C LEU A 222 9.92 6.17 -29.59
N ASP A 223 9.46 7.22 -30.28
CA ASP A 223 10.00 7.63 -31.59
C ASP A 223 11.29 8.46 -31.48
N TYR A 224 11.43 9.28 -30.44
CA TYR A 224 12.54 10.23 -30.32
C TYR A 224 13.67 9.78 -29.41
N CYS A 225 13.42 8.83 -28.51
CA CYS A 225 14.40 8.40 -27.53
C CYS A 225 15.12 7.11 -27.90
N ASP A 226 14.68 6.33 -28.90
CA ASP A 226 15.33 5.06 -29.31
C ASP A 226 15.71 4.12 -28.15
N HIS A 227 14.93 4.15 -27.05
CA HIS A 227 15.16 3.45 -25.77
C HIS A 227 16.17 4.07 -24.78
N ASP A 228 16.48 5.37 -24.88
CA ASP A 228 17.42 6.09 -24.01
C ASP A 228 16.76 7.14 -23.10
N VAL A 229 15.56 6.86 -22.60
CA VAL A 229 14.88 7.73 -21.62
C VAL A 229 15.74 7.93 -20.37
N ALA A 230 16.43 6.87 -19.92
CA ALA A 230 17.33 6.91 -18.78
C ALA A 230 18.47 7.92 -18.95
N GLN A 231 18.99 8.09 -20.17
CA GLN A 231 20.05 9.06 -20.44
C GLN A 231 19.57 10.47 -20.13
N CYS A 232 18.37 10.84 -20.59
CA CYS A 232 17.83 12.18 -20.39
C CYS A 232 17.32 12.44 -18.96
N MET A 233 17.02 11.39 -18.19
CA MET A 233 16.50 11.52 -16.82
C MET A 233 17.57 11.43 -15.74
N PHE A 234 18.61 10.61 -15.94
CA PHE A 234 19.50 10.18 -14.86
C PHE A 234 20.99 10.22 -15.21
N MET A 235 21.36 10.41 -16.48
CA MET A 235 22.77 10.43 -16.91
C MET A 235 23.14 11.80 -17.50
N ASP A 236 24.35 12.28 -17.21
CA ASP A 236 24.82 13.58 -17.73
C ASP A 236 25.35 13.51 -19.18
N ASP A 237 25.08 12.43 -19.92
CA ASP A 237 25.68 12.15 -21.22
C ASP A 237 24.62 11.96 -22.33
N ASN A 238 24.86 12.64 -23.47
CA ASN A 238 24.45 12.22 -24.83
C ASN A 238 22.94 12.08 -25.14
N CYS A 239 22.05 12.76 -24.41
CA CYS A 239 20.63 12.88 -24.77
C CYS A 239 20.42 13.77 -26.00
N THR A 240 19.53 13.37 -26.92
CA THR A 240 19.14 14.24 -28.05
C THR A 240 18.11 15.28 -27.60
N GLU A 241 18.19 16.50 -28.14
CA GLU A 241 17.26 17.61 -27.82
C GLU A 241 15.78 17.18 -27.94
N ARG A 242 15.44 16.38 -28.97
CA ARG A 242 14.07 15.89 -29.17
C ARG A 242 13.60 14.89 -28.11
N CYS A 243 14.49 14.03 -27.63
CA CYS A 243 14.17 13.12 -26.53
C CYS A 243 14.04 13.90 -25.22
N GLU A 244 14.97 14.81 -24.95
CA GLU A 244 14.94 15.68 -23.76
C GLU A 244 13.62 16.45 -23.66
N GLU A 245 13.22 17.14 -24.73
CA GLU A 245 11.93 17.86 -24.80
C GLU A 245 10.73 16.93 -24.53
N SER A 246 10.78 15.70 -25.03
CA SER A 246 9.70 14.72 -24.84
C SER A 246 9.63 14.21 -23.41
N VAL A 247 10.78 13.97 -22.78
CA VAL A 247 10.90 13.55 -21.38
C VAL A 247 10.42 14.65 -20.45
N VAL A 248 10.84 15.90 -20.66
CA VAL A 248 10.38 17.06 -19.89
C VAL A 248 8.86 17.21 -20.00
N LYS A 249 8.33 17.16 -21.22
CA LYS A 249 6.88 17.25 -21.45
C LYS A 249 6.10 16.14 -20.75
N ALA A 250 6.62 14.91 -20.75
CA ALA A 250 5.98 13.80 -20.07
C ALA A 250 6.00 13.96 -18.53
N HIS A 251 7.08 14.48 -17.96
CA HIS A 251 7.14 14.83 -16.53
C HIS A 251 6.14 15.94 -16.18
N GLU A 252 6.09 17.00 -16.97
CA GLU A 252 5.12 18.09 -16.77
C GLU A 252 3.68 17.58 -16.87
N ALA A 253 3.39 16.69 -17.82
CA ALA A 253 2.06 16.10 -17.99
C ALA A 253 1.66 15.20 -16.80
N ALA A 254 2.62 14.47 -16.22
CA ALA A 254 2.41 13.66 -15.04
C ALA A 254 2.23 14.49 -13.75
N ASP A 255 2.58 15.78 -13.77
CA ASP A 255 2.52 16.69 -12.63
C ASP A 255 3.23 16.14 -11.39
N THR A 256 4.48 15.70 -11.58
CA THR A 256 5.28 14.97 -10.58
C THR A 256 5.56 15.76 -9.30
N GLY A 257 5.26 17.05 -9.26
CA GLY A 257 5.35 17.88 -8.05
C GLY A 257 4.11 17.81 -7.16
N GLU A 258 2.97 17.35 -7.67
CA GLU A 258 1.67 17.43 -6.98
C GLU A 258 1.17 16.07 -6.47
N PHE A 259 1.74 14.94 -6.94
CA PHE A 259 1.44 13.60 -6.43
C PHE A 259 2.63 12.96 -5.71
N ASN A 260 2.35 11.91 -4.94
CA ASN A 260 3.38 11.14 -4.25
C ASN A 260 4.05 10.15 -5.21
N HIS A 261 5.26 10.43 -5.68
CA HIS A 261 6.03 9.54 -6.58
C HIS A 261 6.38 8.18 -5.93
N TYR A 262 6.52 8.14 -4.61
CA TYR A 262 6.73 6.89 -3.89
C TYR A 262 5.45 6.07 -3.72
N TYR A 263 4.26 6.63 -3.96
CA TYR A 263 3.01 5.89 -3.97
C TYR A 263 1.95 6.67 -4.76
N ILE A 264 1.74 6.33 -6.02
CA ILE A 264 0.93 7.15 -6.96
C ILE A 264 -0.54 7.33 -6.55
N TYR A 265 -1.05 6.47 -5.65
CA TYR A 265 -2.40 6.57 -5.07
C TYR A 265 -2.41 7.11 -3.63
N GLY A 266 -1.23 7.48 -3.13
CA GLY A 266 -0.99 7.91 -1.76
C GLY A 266 -1.27 9.39 -1.55
N ASP A 267 -1.68 9.70 -0.33
CA ASP A 267 -1.78 11.09 0.12
C ASP A 267 -0.38 11.71 0.28
N VAL A 268 -0.26 13.01 -0.01
CA VAL A 268 0.92 13.82 0.31
C VAL A 268 0.73 14.51 1.67
N CYS A 269 1.79 14.61 2.47
CA CYS A 269 1.71 15.32 3.75
C CYS A 269 1.59 16.85 3.55
N HIS A 270 0.37 17.37 3.52
CA HIS A 270 0.12 18.82 3.42
C HIS A 270 0.00 19.53 4.79
N LEU A 271 0.65 19.05 5.85
CA LEU A 271 0.49 19.61 7.20
C LEU A 271 1.11 21.01 7.37
N ARG A 272 0.43 22.05 6.88
CA ARG A 272 0.61 23.43 7.36
C ARG A 272 -0.23 23.64 8.62
N ASN A 273 0.42 23.63 9.78
CA ASN A 273 -0.18 23.71 11.12
C ASN A 273 -1.05 24.96 11.42
N SER A 274 -1.09 25.95 10.53
CA SER A 274 -1.91 27.17 10.66
C SER A 274 -3.26 27.10 9.94
N GLN A 275 -3.41 26.32 8.85
CA GLN A 275 -4.67 26.29 8.08
C GLN A 275 -5.71 25.31 8.65
N ARG A 276 -5.27 24.21 9.27
CA ARG A 276 -6.20 23.24 9.90
C ARG A 276 -6.80 23.75 11.23
N ARG A 277 -6.14 24.71 11.90
CA ARG A 277 -6.71 25.44 13.05
C ARG A 277 -7.85 26.40 12.66
N ALA A 278 -7.91 26.81 11.39
CA ALA A 278 -9.00 27.62 10.86
C ALA A 278 -10.25 26.78 10.47
N LEU A 279 -10.10 25.45 10.38
CA LEU A 279 -11.23 24.54 10.23
C LEU A 279 -11.80 24.25 11.63
N HIS A 280 -12.95 24.85 11.93
CA HIS A 280 -13.68 24.67 13.19
C HIS A 280 -13.81 23.18 13.54
N SER A 281 -13.49 22.83 14.78
CA SER A 281 -13.51 21.46 15.35
C SER A 281 -14.81 20.70 15.09
N HIS A 282 -15.94 21.39 15.04
CA HIS A 282 -17.26 20.81 14.73
C HIS A 282 -17.35 20.19 13.32
N LEU A 283 -16.58 20.65 12.33
CA LEU A 283 -16.60 20.06 10.98
C LEU A 283 -15.84 18.73 10.91
N LEU A 284 -14.86 18.51 11.80
CA LEU A 284 -14.09 17.27 11.83
C LEU A 284 -14.90 16.09 12.39
N GLU A 285 -15.85 16.33 13.29
CA GLU A 285 -16.77 15.27 13.78
C GLU A 285 -17.82 14.85 12.75
N LYS A 286 -18.25 15.76 11.86
CA LYS A 286 -19.31 15.48 10.88
C LYS A 286 -18.84 14.85 9.57
N VAL A 287 -17.55 14.97 9.24
CA VAL A 287 -17.00 14.48 7.95
C VAL A 287 -16.58 13.00 8.03
N GLY A 288 -16.65 12.38 9.21
CA GLY A 288 -16.14 11.03 9.44
C GLY A 288 -14.62 10.95 9.22
N PRO A 289 -13.97 9.82 9.53
CA PRO A 289 -12.62 9.59 9.04
C PRO A 289 -12.67 9.67 7.52
N LYS A 290 -12.12 10.75 6.93
CA LYS A 290 -11.78 10.74 5.51
C LYS A 290 -11.01 9.46 5.29
N VAL A 291 -11.50 8.63 4.37
CA VAL A 291 -10.94 7.32 4.02
C VAL A 291 -9.42 7.50 3.95
N GLN A 292 -8.71 6.97 4.96
CA GLN A 292 -7.25 6.92 4.88
C GLN A 292 -6.97 5.95 3.74
N THR A 293 -6.47 6.47 2.62
CA THR A 293 -5.97 5.63 1.51
C THR A 293 -4.75 4.83 1.97
N HIS A 294 -4.04 5.36 2.96
CA HIS A 294 -2.99 4.68 3.70
C HIS A 294 -3.59 3.67 4.70
N ARG A 295 -3.29 2.39 4.51
CA ARG A 295 -3.70 1.30 5.41
C ARG A 295 -2.55 0.99 6.36
N GLY A 296 -2.63 1.41 7.62
CA GLY A 296 -1.61 1.06 8.61
C GLY A 296 -1.44 2.06 9.74
N VAL A 297 -0.48 1.78 10.63
CA VAL A 297 -0.10 2.64 11.76
C VAL A 297 0.84 3.78 11.34
N VAL A 298 1.53 3.62 10.21
CA VAL A 298 2.28 4.67 9.53
C VAL A 298 1.28 5.51 8.73
N GLY A 299 1.50 6.82 8.62
CA GLY A 299 0.68 7.68 7.77
C GLY A 299 1.56 8.62 6.95
N PRO A 300 0.98 9.43 6.05
CA PRO A 300 1.74 10.25 5.09
C PRO A 300 2.70 11.25 5.75
N CYS A 301 2.47 11.60 7.02
CA CYS A 301 3.29 12.55 7.78
C CYS A 301 4.18 11.87 8.83
N ALA A 302 4.37 10.54 8.77
CA ALA A 302 5.22 9.83 9.72
C ALA A 302 6.66 10.35 9.71
N GLY A 303 7.23 10.64 8.53
CA GLY A 303 8.55 11.26 8.39
C GLY A 303 8.69 12.58 9.16
N ASP A 304 7.73 13.50 9.01
CA ASP A 304 7.68 14.78 9.75
C ASP A 304 7.63 14.61 11.29
N PHE A 305 7.08 13.49 11.76
CA PHE A 305 7.00 13.20 13.19
C PHE A 305 8.30 12.55 13.69
N THR A 306 8.89 11.67 12.87
CA THR A 306 10.21 11.07 13.10
C THR A 306 11.30 12.13 13.16
N ASP A 307 11.35 13.06 12.20
CA ASP A 307 12.32 14.17 12.19
C ASP A 307 12.27 14.99 13.48
N LYS A 308 11.07 15.35 13.93
CA LYS A 308 10.87 16.11 15.18
C LYS A 308 11.24 15.31 16.43
N LEU A 309 11.06 13.99 16.40
CA LEU A 309 11.42 13.12 17.51
C LEU A 309 12.94 13.00 17.61
N LEU A 310 13.61 12.65 16.51
CA LEU A 310 15.05 12.42 16.45
C LEU A 310 15.87 13.71 16.67
N ASN A 311 15.32 14.88 16.38
CA ASN A 311 16.00 16.14 16.72
C ASN A 311 15.83 16.60 18.19
N GLN A 312 15.21 15.81 19.08
CA GLN A 312 15.13 16.12 20.51
C GLN A 312 16.40 15.69 21.26
N LEU A 313 16.89 16.55 22.15
CA LEU A 313 18.09 16.30 22.96
C LEU A 313 17.93 15.05 23.84
N GLU A 314 16.79 14.92 24.49
CA GLU A 314 16.49 13.80 25.40
C GLU A 314 16.42 12.47 24.63
N VAL A 315 15.95 12.50 23.38
CA VAL A 315 15.95 11.32 22.49
C VAL A 315 17.39 10.95 22.15
N GLN A 316 18.21 11.90 21.71
CA GLN A 316 19.61 11.64 21.37
C GLN A 316 20.43 11.12 22.56
N GLN A 317 20.14 11.61 23.77
CA GLN A 317 20.72 11.07 25.00
C GLN A 317 20.30 9.62 25.26
N ALA A 318 19.01 9.29 25.07
CA ALA A 318 18.51 7.91 25.20
C ALA A 318 19.06 6.96 24.12
N LEU A 319 19.48 7.48 22.98
CA LEU A 319 20.11 6.74 21.88
C LEU A 319 21.64 6.69 21.98
N HIS A 320 22.22 7.21 23.06
CA HIS A 320 23.66 7.19 23.31
C HIS A 320 24.47 7.84 22.17
N ILE A 321 23.96 8.93 21.58
CA ILE A 321 24.70 9.67 20.56
C ILE A 321 25.91 10.36 21.21
N GLU A 322 27.10 10.12 20.68
CA GLU A 322 28.34 10.68 21.18
C GLU A 322 28.71 11.98 20.45
N GLY A 323 29.29 12.95 21.18
CA GLY A 323 29.80 14.21 20.63
C GLY A 323 29.01 15.43 21.13
N GLU A 324 29.01 16.49 20.34
CA GLU A 324 28.25 17.71 20.64
C GLU A 324 26.75 17.50 20.38
N LEU A 325 25.93 17.67 21.42
CA LEU A 325 24.47 17.52 21.36
C LEU A 325 23.75 18.86 21.59
N PRO A 326 22.57 19.08 20.96
CA PRO A 326 21.92 18.17 20.02
C PRO A 326 22.61 18.16 18.65
N MET A 327 22.85 16.96 18.11
CA MET A 327 23.25 16.76 16.73
C MET A 327 22.04 16.95 15.83
N LYS A 328 22.21 17.64 14.70
CA LYS A 328 21.14 17.77 13.72
C LYS A 328 20.99 16.44 12.97
N TRP A 329 19.89 15.74 13.20
CA TRP A 329 19.48 14.60 12.40
C TRP A 329 18.72 15.09 11.17
N VAL A 330 18.96 14.47 10.03
CA VAL A 330 18.19 14.64 8.79
C VAL A 330 17.94 13.26 8.20
N ASP A 331 16.81 13.11 7.54
CA ASP A 331 16.37 11.90 6.84
C ASP A 331 17.38 11.49 5.75
N CYS A 332 17.68 12.39 4.82
CA CYS A 332 18.61 12.18 3.73
C CYS A 332 19.65 13.30 3.70
N GLN A 333 20.94 12.94 3.65
CA GLN A 333 22.02 13.92 3.54
C GLN A 333 22.22 14.38 2.10
N PRO A 334 21.87 15.64 1.75
CA PRO A 334 21.97 16.10 0.36
C PRO A 334 23.40 16.12 -0.15
N PHE A 335 24.37 16.47 0.72
CA PHE A 335 25.79 16.46 0.38
C PHE A 335 26.24 15.08 -0.10
N ILE A 336 25.84 14.02 0.61
CA ILE A 336 26.20 12.65 0.24
C ILE A 336 25.58 12.31 -1.11
N SER A 337 24.28 12.56 -1.30
CA SER A 337 23.60 12.26 -2.57
C SER A 337 24.23 12.99 -3.77
N HIS A 338 24.59 14.26 -3.62
CA HIS A 338 25.22 15.05 -4.70
C HIS A 338 26.66 14.65 -5.00
N HIS A 339 27.41 14.17 -4.00
CA HIS A 339 28.83 13.82 -4.15
C HIS A 339 29.07 12.30 -4.25
N PHE A 340 28.01 11.49 -4.29
CA PHE A 340 28.11 10.04 -4.44
C PHE A 340 28.52 9.67 -5.87
N ASN A 341 29.66 9.00 -6.01
CA ASN A 341 30.09 8.40 -7.27
C ASN A 341 29.39 7.05 -7.46
N ARG A 342 28.29 7.07 -8.21
CA ARG A 342 27.37 5.92 -8.38
C ARG A 342 27.92 4.93 -9.40
N THR A 343 27.92 3.64 -9.06
CA THR A 343 28.09 2.58 -10.05
C THR A 343 26.83 2.47 -10.92
N LYS A 344 27.00 2.22 -12.21
CA LYS A 344 25.86 2.14 -13.15
C LYS A 344 24.95 0.93 -12.93
N SER A 345 25.51 -0.17 -12.44
CA SER A 345 24.82 -1.46 -12.36
C SER A 345 25.40 -2.33 -11.26
N SER A 346 24.56 -3.08 -10.55
CA SER A 346 24.96 -4.16 -9.63
C SER A 346 24.74 -5.56 -10.22
N LEU A 347 24.42 -5.66 -11.52
CA LEU A 347 24.14 -6.94 -12.18
C LEU A 347 25.33 -7.91 -12.17
N ASP A 348 26.58 -7.42 -12.18
CA ASP A 348 27.77 -8.26 -12.04
C ASP A 348 27.78 -9.01 -10.70
N LYS A 349 27.35 -8.33 -9.61
CA LYS A 349 27.21 -8.93 -8.28
C LYS A 349 26.15 -10.02 -8.30
N TYR A 350 24.98 -9.77 -8.86
CA TYR A 350 23.95 -10.80 -9.01
C TYR A 350 24.44 -12.03 -9.80
N ARG A 351 25.14 -11.83 -10.92
CA ARG A 351 25.70 -12.95 -11.71
C ARG A 351 26.69 -13.79 -10.93
N LYS A 352 27.45 -13.18 -10.00
CA LYS A 352 28.36 -13.90 -9.10
C LYS A 352 27.63 -14.60 -7.94
N LEU A 353 26.59 -13.98 -7.40
CA LEU A 353 25.93 -14.46 -6.17
C LEU A 353 24.87 -15.53 -6.42
N LEU A 354 24.13 -15.45 -7.52
CA LEU A 354 23.07 -16.39 -7.85
C LEU A 354 23.60 -17.81 -8.10
N GLY A 355 22.82 -18.82 -7.71
CA GLY A 355 23.20 -20.23 -7.84
C GLY A 355 24.14 -20.77 -6.76
N ASN A 356 24.61 -19.93 -5.83
CA ASN A 356 25.56 -20.31 -4.77
C ASN A 356 24.90 -20.62 -3.41
N GLY A 357 23.64 -21.09 -3.43
CA GLY A 357 22.93 -21.52 -2.21
C GLY A 357 22.39 -20.39 -1.33
N LEU A 358 22.45 -19.14 -1.80
CA LEU A 358 21.79 -17.99 -1.17
C LEU A 358 20.31 -17.94 -1.57
N GLU A 359 19.45 -17.63 -0.61
CA GLU A 359 18.05 -17.29 -0.87
C GLU A 359 17.95 -15.82 -1.29
N VAL A 360 17.39 -15.58 -2.48
CA VAL A 360 17.32 -14.22 -3.06
C VAL A 360 15.87 -13.84 -3.33
N LEU A 361 15.39 -12.82 -2.63
CA LEU A 361 14.07 -12.23 -2.85
C LEU A 361 14.20 -10.82 -3.41
N ILE A 362 13.59 -10.59 -4.56
CA ILE A 362 13.37 -9.25 -5.08
C ILE A 362 11.88 -8.96 -4.98
N TYR A 363 11.52 -7.77 -4.50
CA TYR A 363 10.13 -7.38 -4.49
C TYR A 363 9.91 -5.93 -4.86
N SER A 364 8.76 -5.61 -5.45
CA SER A 364 8.40 -4.23 -5.80
C SER A 364 6.95 -3.96 -5.44
N GLY A 365 6.68 -2.84 -4.78
CA GLY A 365 5.33 -2.28 -4.75
C GLY A 365 4.87 -1.90 -6.16
N ASP A 366 3.67 -2.33 -6.55
CA ASP A 366 3.16 -2.11 -7.90
C ASP A 366 2.66 -0.67 -8.15
N ALA A 367 2.62 0.16 -7.11
CA ALA A 367 2.23 1.56 -7.15
C ALA A 367 3.41 2.53 -6.92
N ASP A 368 4.66 2.03 -6.96
CA ASP A 368 5.88 2.84 -6.93
C ASP A 368 6.24 3.33 -8.34
N SER A 369 6.39 4.64 -8.51
CA SER A 369 6.83 5.22 -9.78
C SER A 369 8.32 5.52 -9.84
N VAL A 370 9.05 5.39 -8.72
CA VAL A 370 10.49 5.69 -8.65
C VAL A 370 11.30 4.49 -9.10
N VAL A 371 11.13 3.35 -8.46
CA VAL A 371 11.81 2.11 -8.84
C VAL A 371 10.76 1.06 -9.12
N ASN A 372 10.09 1.27 -10.25
CA ASN A 372 8.89 0.55 -10.58
C ASN A 372 9.18 -0.90 -11.01
N PHE A 373 8.17 -1.75 -10.84
CA PHE A 373 8.28 -3.20 -11.07
C PHE A 373 8.64 -3.56 -12.52
N ILE A 374 8.38 -2.70 -13.52
CA ILE A 374 8.70 -2.98 -14.93
C ILE A 374 10.20 -3.04 -15.09
N GLY A 375 10.95 -2.04 -14.58
CA GLY A 375 12.42 -2.04 -14.58
C GLY A 375 12.98 -3.28 -13.91
N THR A 376 12.41 -3.64 -12.76
CA THR A 376 12.77 -4.86 -12.04
C THR A 376 12.59 -6.13 -12.86
N GLN A 377 11.46 -6.29 -13.54
CA GLN A 377 11.23 -7.44 -14.42
C GLN A 377 12.19 -7.46 -15.60
N ARG A 378 12.48 -6.30 -16.20
CA ARG A 378 13.41 -6.20 -17.33
C ARG A 378 14.80 -6.67 -16.96
N TRP A 379 15.41 -6.15 -15.91
CA TRP A 379 16.77 -6.55 -15.57
C TRP A 379 16.86 -8.01 -15.12
N ILE A 380 15.78 -8.60 -14.61
CA ILE A 380 15.75 -10.05 -14.31
C ILE A 380 15.69 -10.89 -15.59
N THR A 381 14.89 -10.49 -16.58
CA THR A 381 14.46 -11.38 -17.68
C THR A 381 15.06 -11.09 -19.05
N GLU A 382 15.53 -9.87 -19.30
CA GLU A 382 16.05 -9.46 -20.61
C GLU A 382 17.55 -9.74 -20.75
N ASP A 383 18.01 -9.87 -22.00
CA ASP A 383 19.41 -10.17 -22.36
C ASP A 383 20.39 -9.08 -21.88
N ALA A 384 19.94 -7.82 -21.84
CA ALA A 384 20.73 -6.72 -21.28
C ALA A 384 20.91 -6.83 -19.74
N GLY A 385 19.98 -7.54 -19.09
CA GLY A 385 19.99 -7.83 -17.67
C GLY A 385 20.67 -9.16 -17.31
N LEU A 386 19.98 -9.99 -16.54
CA LEU A 386 20.43 -11.31 -16.12
C LEU A 386 19.98 -12.44 -17.07
N ALA A 387 19.01 -12.19 -17.94
CA ALA A 387 18.42 -13.18 -18.84
C ALA A 387 17.92 -14.47 -18.13
N LEU A 388 17.47 -14.38 -16.87
CA LEU A 388 17.08 -15.55 -16.09
C LEU A 388 15.81 -16.19 -16.66
N GLN A 389 15.85 -17.51 -16.80
CA GLN A 389 14.69 -18.27 -17.24
C GLN A 389 13.71 -18.51 -16.07
N PRO A 390 12.38 -18.35 -16.30
CA PRO A 390 11.39 -18.69 -15.29
C PRO A 390 11.43 -20.17 -14.90
N ALA A 391 11.60 -20.44 -13.60
CA ALA A 391 11.43 -21.77 -13.01
C ALA A 391 9.97 -22.06 -12.63
N SER A 392 9.10 -21.05 -12.67
CA SER A 392 7.66 -21.16 -12.38
C SER A 392 6.84 -20.14 -13.17
N PRO A 393 5.53 -20.36 -13.37
CA PRO A 393 4.67 -19.39 -14.02
C PRO A 393 4.42 -18.17 -13.11
N TRP A 394 4.21 -17.00 -13.74
CA TRP A 394 3.70 -15.81 -13.06
C TRP A 394 2.33 -16.10 -12.44
N ARG A 395 2.20 -15.96 -11.11
CA ARG A 395 0.96 -16.32 -10.39
C ARG A 395 0.71 -15.38 -9.22
N ALA A 396 -0.56 -15.21 -8.87
CA ALA A 396 -0.93 -14.50 -7.65
C ALA A 396 -0.40 -15.23 -6.39
N TRP A 397 -0.05 -14.47 -5.36
CA TRP A 397 0.14 -14.98 -4.00
C TRP A 397 -0.85 -14.30 -3.06
N LEU A 398 -1.27 -15.05 -2.03
CA LEU A 398 -2.25 -14.60 -1.06
C LEU A 398 -1.54 -14.08 0.18
N GLY A 399 -2.10 -13.03 0.77
CA GLY A 399 -1.75 -12.57 2.10
C GLY A 399 -2.48 -13.40 3.18
N PRO A 400 -2.14 -13.17 4.45
CA PRO A 400 -2.79 -13.84 5.59
C PRO A 400 -4.24 -13.36 5.82
N ASP A 401 -4.70 -12.36 5.10
CA ASP A 401 -6.07 -11.84 5.04
C ASP A 401 -6.92 -12.53 3.95
N ASP A 402 -6.43 -13.63 3.36
CA ASP A 402 -7.04 -14.36 2.24
C ASP A 402 -7.28 -13.50 0.98
N GLN A 403 -6.59 -12.36 0.88
CA GLN A 403 -6.63 -11.50 -0.30
C GLN A 403 -5.40 -11.71 -1.18
N ILE A 404 -5.52 -11.38 -2.46
CA ILE A 404 -4.35 -11.30 -3.34
C ILE A 404 -3.44 -10.19 -2.81
N ALA A 405 -2.27 -10.59 -2.33
CA ALA A 405 -1.24 -9.68 -1.84
C ALA A 405 -0.32 -9.21 -2.98
N GLY A 406 -0.29 -9.93 -4.10
CA GLY A 406 0.41 -9.53 -5.32
C GLY A 406 0.63 -10.72 -6.25
N TYR A 407 1.67 -10.64 -7.07
CA TYR A 407 2.07 -11.71 -7.99
C TYR A 407 3.53 -12.10 -7.77
N GLN A 408 3.89 -13.31 -8.15
CA GLN A 408 5.22 -13.85 -7.95
C GLN A 408 5.66 -14.76 -9.09
N GLN A 409 6.97 -14.86 -9.25
CA GLN A 409 7.64 -15.81 -10.12
C GLN A 409 9.01 -16.16 -9.58
N ARG A 410 9.28 -17.47 -9.52
CA ARG A 410 10.61 -18.02 -9.27
C ARG A 410 11.36 -18.17 -10.58
N PHE A 411 12.63 -17.84 -10.54
CA PHE A 411 13.59 -17.99 -11.63
C PHE A 411 14.60 -19.10 -11.30
N GLU A 412 15.35 -19.51 -12.30
CA GLU A 412 16.54 -20.33 -12.09
C GLU A 412 17.54 -19.64 -11.14
N LEU A 413 18.52 -20.40 -10.66
CA LEU A 413 19.59 -19.92 -9.77
C LEU A 413 19.11 -19.34 -8.41
N GLY A 414 17.85 -19.55 -8.04
CA GLY A 414 17.33 -19.30 -6.69
C GLY A 414 16.65 -17.95 -6.48
N LEU A 415 16.55 -17.10 -7.50
CA LEU A 415 15.89 -15.79 -7.39
C LEU A 415 14.37 -15.93 -7.42
N THR A 416 13.68 -15.28 -6.48
CA THR A 416 12.23 -15.10 -6.49
C THR A 416 11.90 -13.62 -6.64
N PHE A 417 11.05 -13.28 -7.60
CA PHE A 417 10.49 -11.93 -7.74
C PHE A 417 9.04 -11.91 -7.28
N LYS A 418 8.64 -10.92 -6.48
CA LYS A 418 7.24 -10.68 -6.09
C LYS A 418 6.83 -9.21 -6.25
N THR A 419 5.68 -8.94 -6.85
CA THR A 419 5.02 -7.65 -6.67
C THR A 419 4.17 -7.66 -5.40
N VAL A 420 3.99 -6.48 -4.79
CA VAL A 420 3.06 -6.25 -3.67
C VAL A 420 1.97 -5.28 -4.10
N LYS A 421 0.75 -5.78 -4.17
CA LYS A 421 -0.41 -5.10 -4.76
C LYS A 421 -0.91 -3.95 -3.89
N GLY A 422 -0.93 -2.76 -4.47
CA GLY A 422 -1.32 -1.50 -3.83
C GLY A 422 -0.26 -0.99 -2.86
N ALA A 423 0.99 -1.45 -2.97
CA ALA A 423 2.11 -0.90 -2.21
C ALA A 423 2.91 0.08 -3.07
N GLY A 424 3.40 1.15 -2.44
CA GLY A 424 4.36 2.07 -3.03
C GLY A 424 5.81 1.58 -2.83
N HIS A 425 6.75 2.53 -2.86
CA HIS A 425 8.19 2.34 -2.69
C HIS A 425 8.53 1.66 -1.36
N MET A 426 8.04 2.25 -0.26
CA MET A 426 8.15 1.71 1.09
C MET A 426 7.04 0.67 1.33
N VAL A 427 7.23 -0.54 0.79
CA VAL A 427 6.25 -1.63 0.90
C VAL A 427 5.76 -1.89 2.34
N PRO A 428 6.65 -1.99 3.37
CA PRO A 428 6.21 -2.24 4.73
C PRO A 428 5.40 -1.09 5.34
N ALA A 429 5.58 0.14 4.85
CA ALA A 429 4.76 1.28 5.28
C ALA A 429 3.34 1.20 4.74
N VAL A 430 3.20 0.94 3.42
CA VAL A 430 1.92 1.05 2.70
C VAL A 430 1.05 -0.19 2.86
N ARG A 431 1.65 -1.39 2.88
CA ARG A 431 0.94 -2.68 3.03
C ARG A 431 1.59 -3.50 4.14
N PRO A 432 1.55 -3.05 5.41
CA PRO A 432 2.34 -3.61 6.49
C PRO A 432 2.07 -5.09 6.79
N LEU A 433 0.82 -5.55 6.71
CA LEU A 433 0.47 -6.96 6.87
C LEU A 433 1.12 -7.83 5.77
N HIS A 434 0.97 -7.41 4.51
CA HIS A 434 1.52 -8.11 3.35
C HIS A 434 3.05 -8.04 3.34
N GLY A 435 3.65 -6.92 3.76
CA GLY A 435 5.08 -6.75 3.91
C GLY A 435 5.69 -7.66 4.99
N LEU A 436 5.06 -7.77 6.16
CA LEU A 436 5.50 -8.70 7.19
C LEU A 436 5.34 -10.16 6.76
N HIS A 437 4.26 -10.51 6.07
CA HIS A 437 4.06 -11.86 5.53
C HIS A 437 5.11 -12.22 4.47
N LEU A 438 5.38 -11.30 3.54
CA LEU A 438 6.43 -11.42 2.54
C LEU A 438 7.80 -11.71 3.19
N PHE A 439 8.15 -10.92 4.21
CA PHE A 439 9.39 -11.05 4.96
C PHE A 439 9.51 -12.40 5.70
N ASP A 440 8.47 -12.81 6.42
CA ASP A 440 8.46 -14.11 7.11
C ASP A 440 8.59 -15.30 6.14
N CYS A 441 7.94 -15.24 4.97
CA CYS A 441 8.07 -16.28 3.95
C CYS A 441 9.47 -16.34 3.35
N PHE A 442 10.16 -15.21 3.24
CA PHE A 442 11.57 -15.18 2.85
C PHE A 442 12.49 -15.79 3.91
N LEU A 443 12.26 -15.54 5.20
CA LEU A 443 13.12 -16.10 6.25
C LEU A 443 12.90 -17.60 6.50
N PHE A 444 11.66 -18.07 6.38
CA PHE A 444 11.29 -19.41 6.85
C PHE A 444 10.81 -20.35 5.73
N GLY A 445 10.61 -19.83 4.52
CA GLY A 445 9.98 -20.51 3.41
C GLY A 445 8.44 -20.51 3.47
N ASP A 446 7.82 -20.68 2.30
CA ASP A 446 6.37 -20.58 2.11
C ASP A 446 5.57 -21.55 3.04
N ASP A 447 6.07 -22.77 3.26
CA ASP A 447 5.38 -23.77 4.09
C ASP A 447 5.29 -23.32 5.56
N LYS A 448 6.40 -22.84 6.13
CA LYS A 448 6.42 -22.41 7.53
C LYS A 448 5.70 -21.08 7.72
N CYS A 449 5.82 -20.14 6.79
CA CYS A 449 5.16 -18.85 6.93
C CYS A 449 3.63 -18.96 6.82
N SER A 450 3.10 -19.91 6.04
CA SER A 450 1.66 -20.12 5.92
C SER A 450 0.97 -20.54 7.23
N ALA A 451 1.72 -21.12 8.16
CA ALA A 451 1.23 -21.54 9.48
C ALA A 451 1.30 -20.42 10.54
N ILE A 452 1.87 -19.26 10.20
CA ILE A 452 2.04 -18.14 11.12
C ILE A 452 0.72 -17.38 11.28
N THR A 453 0.38 -17.06 12.52
CA THR A 453 -0.71 -16.13 12.81
C THR A 453 -0.19 -14.69 12.78
N TYR A 454 -0.84 -13.84 11.99
CA TYR A 454 -0.50 -12.42 11.85
C TYR A 454 -1.46 -11.53 12.64
N PRO A 455 -1.06 -10.29 12.97
CA PRO A 455 -1.97 -9.32 13.55
C PRO A 455 -3.18 -9.09 12.65
N ILE A 456 -4.35 -8.95 13.25
CA ILE A 456 -5.61 -8.71 12.53
C ILE A 456 -5.78 -7.21 12.35
N ASP A 457 -5.88 -6.76 11.10
CA ASP A 457 -6.38 -5.43 10.78
C ASP A 457 -7.92 -5.49 10.64
N PRO A 458 -8.70 -4.87 11.56
CA PRO A 458 -10.15 -4.82 11.44
C PRO A 458 -10.62 -4.16 10.14
N PHE A 459 -9.85 -3.22 9.57
CA PHE A 459 -10.18 -2.57 8.30
C PHE A 459 -9.91 -3.46 7.08
N GLU A 460 -8.94 -4.38 7.13
CA GLU A 460 -8.74 -5.37 6.04
C GLU A 460 -9.78 -6.49 6.08
N ARG A 461 -10.21 -6.90 7.28
CA ARG A 461 -11.24 -7.95 7.42
C ARG A 461 -12.65 -7.45 7.04
N GLU A 462 -13.00 -6.20 7.35
CA GLU A 462 -14.27 -5.60 6.88
C GLU A 462 -14.31 -5.46 5.34
N ALA A 463 -13.18 -5.16 4.70
CA ALA A 463 -13.07 -5.13 3.24
C ALA A 463 -13.16 -6.53 2.59
N ALA A 464 -12.75 -7.58 3.31
CA ALA A 464 -12.86 -8.99 2.90
C ALA A 464 -14.26 -9.61 3.18
N GLY A 465 -15.18 -8.87 3.81
CA GLY A 465 -16.56 -9.31 4.05
C GLY A 465 -16.73 -10.09 5.35
N GLY A 466 -16.86 -9.38 6.46
CA GLY A 466 -17.31 -9.92 7.76
C GLY A 466 -18.80 -10.29 7.79
N VAL A 467 -19.27 -11.15 6.88
CA VAL A 467 -20.66 -11.68 6.89
C VAL A 467 -20.74 -13.18 7.14
N PHE A 468 -19.60 -13.87 7.33
CA PHE A 468 -19.62 -15.29 7.66
C PHE A 468 -18.62 -15.62 8.77
N SER A 469 -19.05 -15.45 10.01
CA SER A 469 -18.60 -16.33 11.08
C SER A 469 -19.85 -16.89 11.78
N ASP A 470 -20.11 -18.17 11.57
CA ASP A 470 -20.98 -18.96 12.43
C ASP A 470 -20.40 -18.92 13.85
N GLY A 471 -21.18 -18.46 14.83
CA GLY A 471 -20.76 -18.43 16.23
C GLY A 471 -21.60 -17.46 17.05
N ASP A 472 -22.52 -18.02 17.84
CA ASP A 472 -23.45 -17.34 18.73
C ASP A 472 -22.80 -16.31 19.68
N SER A 473 -23.65 -15.35 20.09
CA SER A 473 -23.58 -14.54 21.33
C SER A 473 -23.04 -13.10 21.31
N GLU A 474 -23.60 -12.18 20.50
CA GLU A 474 -23.54 -10.73 20.80
C GLU A 474 -24.82 -9.95 20.39
N ASP A 475 -26.01 -10.57 20.45
CA ASP A 475 -27.27 -9.94 19.98
C ASP A 475 -28.00 -9.06 21.03
N SER A 476 -27.38 -8.77 22.20
CA SER A 476 -28.05 -7.98 23.25
C SER A 476 -27.62 -6.51 23.32
N GLY A 477 -26.47 -6.13 22.74
CA GLY A 477 -25.96 -4.74 22.79
C GLY A 477 -26.54 -3.81 21.73
N LEU A 478 -26.74 -4.31 20.50
CA LEU A 478 -27.31 -3.51 19.40
C LEU A 478 -28.82 -3.25 19.59
N ALA A 479 -29.55 -4.17 20.22
CA ALA A 479 -30.99 -4.01 20.43
C ALA A 479 -31.33 -2.85 21.39
N GLU A 480 -30.50 -2.59 22.40
CA GLU A 480 -30.70 -1.51 23.37
C GLU A 480 -30.41 -0.11 22.80
N GLN A 481 -29.36 0.02 21.97
CA GLN A 481 -29.07 1.29 21.25
C GLN A 481 -30.08 1.61 20.14
N THR A 482 -30.71 0.59 19.56
CA THR A 482 -31.72 0.78 18.50
C THR A 482 -33.06 1.24 19.10
N SER A 483 -33.41 0.78 20.31
CA SER A 483 -34.64 1.17 21.03
C SER A 483 -34.60 2.63 21.53
N SER A 484 -33.43 3.13 21.94
CA SER A 484 -33.27 4.54 22.37
C SER A 484 -33.41 5.53 21.20
N THR A 485 -33.00 5.12 20.01
CA THR A 485 -33.06 5.93 18.78
C THR A 485 -34.48 6.02 18.23
N VAL A 486 -35.29 4.96 18.39
CA VAL A 486 -36.72 4.96 18.01
C VAL A 486 -37.58 5.75 19.00
N SER A 487 -37.19 5.82 20.28
CA SER A 487 -37.94 6.59 21.29
C SER A 487 -37.78 8.10 21.15
N GLN A 488 -36.67 8.58 20.57
CA GLN A 488 -36.43 10.01 20.34
C GLN A 488 -37.13 10.56 19.08
N SER A 489 -37.58 9.72 18.14
CA SER A 489 -38.29 10.19 16.94
C SER A 489 -39.81 10.40 17.13
N LYS A 490 -40.36 10.01 18.30
CA LYS A 490 -41.77 10.25 18.65
C LYS A 490 -42.03 11.55 19.43
N ALA A 491 -41.00 12.23 19.92
CA ALA A 491 -41.12 13.45 20.72
C ALA A 491 -40.43 14.63 20.04
N GLY A 492 -41.02 15.13 18.96
CA GLY A 492 -40.42 16.20 18.17
C GLY A 492 -41.38 16.87 17.20
N THR A 493 -42.55 17.30 17.67
CA THR A 493 -43.37 18.28 16.95
C THR A 493 -42.69 19.64 16.98
N SER A 494 -42.13 20.08 15.84
CA SER A 494 -42.48 21.36 15.17
C SER A 494 -41.38 21.89 14.23
N THR A 495 -41.84 22.21 13.01
CA THR A 495 -41.43 23.32 12.12
C THR A 495 -39.97 23.45 11.69
N ALA A 496 -39.61 22.83 10.55
CA ALA A 496 -39.07 23.49 9.35
C ALA A 496 -38.75 22.44 8.26
N SER A 497 -38.92 22.82 7.00
CA SER A 497 -38.95 22.00 5.78
C SER A 497 -37.75 21.06 5.54
N ALA A 498 -38.00 19.75 5.55
CA ALA A 498 -37.08 18.73 5.05
C ALA A 498 -37.82 17.48 4.52
N PRO A 499 -38.29 17.45 3.26
CA PRO A 499 -38.82 16.22 2.65
C PRO A 499 -37.75 15.40 1.91
N THR A 500 -36.57 15.97 1.60
CA THR A 500 -35.60 15.36 0.69
C THR A 500 -34.65 14.35 1.35
N VAL A 501 -34.24 14.56 2.60
CA VAL A 501 -33.20 13.71 3.24
C VAL A 501 -33.74 12.36 3.75
N SER A 502 -35.00 12.33 4.23
CA SER A 502 -35.63 11.09 4.72
C SER A 502 -35.95 10.09 3.60
N LEU A 503 -36.14 10.56 2.37
CA LEU A 503 -36.43 9.69 1.21
C LEU A 503 -35.17 8.92 0.75
N PHE A 504 -33.98 9.53 0.80
CA PHE A 504 -32.73 8.89 0.35
C PHE A 504 -32.27 7.75 1.29
N VAL A 505 -32.39 7.93 2.60
CA VAL A 505 -32.06 6.90 3.60
C VAL A 505 -33.04 5.73 3.53
N GLY A 506 -34.34 6.04 3.33
CA GLY A 506 -35.37 5.02 3.08
C GLY A 506 -35.12 4.23 1.79
N CYS A 507 -34.75 4.90 0.69
CA CYS A 507 -34.45 4.25 -0.59
C CYS A 507 -33.21 3.35 -0.54
N ALA A 508 -32.15 3.76 0.17
CA ALA A 508 -30.94 2.95 0.35
C ALA A 508 -31.23 1.68 1.19
N PHE A 509 -32.05 1.80 2.23
CA PHE A 509 -32.50 0.67 3.05
C PHE A 509 -33.41 -0.28 2.26
N LEU A 510 -34.35 0.24 1.46
CA LEU A 510 -35.22 -0.56 0.60
C LEU A 510 -34.44 -1.29 -0.51
N MET A 511 -33.41 -0.65 -1.08
CA MET A 511 -32.48 -1.27 -2.03
C MET A 511 -31.68 -2.41 -1.40
N LEU A 512 -31.20 -2.24 -0.15
CA LEU A 512 -30.48 -3.27 0.59
C LEU A 512 -31.39 -4.48 0.89
N VAL A 513 -32.60 -4.24 1.38
CA VAL A 513 -33.60 -5.29 1.68
C VAL A 513 -34.02 -6.03 0.41
N ALA A 514 -34.27 -5.31 -0.69
CA ALA A 514 -34.58 -5.90 -1.99
C ALA A 514 -33.41 -6.75 -2.53
N THR A 515 -32.16 -6.30 -2.30
CA THR A 515 -30.95 -7.02 -2.73
C THR A 515 -30.75 -8.32 -1.95
N VAL A 516 -30.88 -8.28 -0.61
CA VAL A 516 -30.78 -9.46 0.25
C VAL A 516 -31.90 -10.48 -0.04
N TYR A 517 -33.12 -10.01 -0.24
CA TYR A 517 -34.27 -10.87 -0.54
C TYR A 517 -34.17 -11.48 -1.95
N ALA A 518 -33.78 -10.70 -2.96
CA ALA A 518 -33.53 -11.20 -4.32
C ALA A 518 -32.35 -12.20 -4.38
N HIS A 519 -31.33 -12.00 -3.54
CA HIS A 519 -30.20 -12.93 -3.44
C HIS A 519 -30.62 -14.29 -2.83
N ARG A 520 -31.44 -14.29 -1.76
CA ARG A 520 -31.99 -15.53 -1.19
C ARG A 520 -32.90 -16.29 -2.16
N ARG A 521 -33.67 -15.60 -3.00
CA ARG A 521 -34.56 -16.22 -4.00
C ARG A 521 -33.81 -16.75 -5.23
N ARG A 522 -32.69 -16.11 -5.62
CA ARG A 522 -31.79 -16.56 -6.71
C ARG A 522 -31.17 -17.94 -6.47
N ARG A 523 -31.02 -18.38 -5.22
CA ARG A 523 -30.55 -19.75 -4.89
C ARG A 523 -31.60 -20.83 -5.16
N ARG A 524 -32.88 -20.48 -5.34
CA ARG A 524 -33.97 -21.45 -5.52
C ARG A 524 -34.41 -21.64 -6.97
N ASP A 525 -34.54 -20.56 -7.73
CA ASP A 525 -35.03 -20.61 -9.12
C ASP A 525 -34.12 -19.77 -10.02
N GLY A 526 -33.22 -20.42 -10.75
CA GLY A 526 -32.26 -19.75 -11.62
C GLY A 526 -32.90 -19.16 -12.87
N HIS A 527 -33.11 -17.82 -12.92
CA HIS A 527 -33.17 -17.02 -14.15
C HIS A 527 -33.04 -15.50 -13.90
N ARG A 528 -32.50 -14.75 -14.88
CA ARG A 528 -32.11 -13.31 -14.81
C ARG A 528 -33.10 -12.37 -15.55
N ARG A 529 -33.34 -11.15 -14.99
CA ARG A 529 -33.62 -9.80 -15.61
C ARG A 529 -34.90 -9.07 -15.13
N ALA A 530 -34.87 -7.73 -15.25
CA ALA A 530 -35.71 -6.65 -14.65
C ALA A 530 -37.22 -6.86 -14.38
N ASN A 531 -37.91 -7.78 -15.07
CA ASN A 531 -39.29 -8.20 -14.75
C ASN A 531 -39.35 -9.40 -13.78
N SER A 532 -38.19 -9.79 -13.26
CA SER A 532 -37.95 -10.80 -12.24
C SER A 532 -36.69 -10.40 -11.44
N GLY A 533 -36.69 -10.62 -10.13
CA GLY A 533 -35.57 -10.23 -9.26
C GLY A 533 -35.61 -8.76 -8.82
N ILE A 534 -34.48 -8.06 -8.89
CA ILE A 534 -34.28 -6.74 -8.22
C ILE A 534 -35.29 -5.69 -8.70
N GLY A 535 -35.51 -5.55 -10.01
CA GLY A 535 -36.42 -4.51 -10.54
C GLY A 535 -37.88 -4.69 -10.10
N PHE A 536 -38.37 -5.93 -10.12
CA PHE A 536 -39.69 -6.29 -9.61
C PHE A 536 -39.84 -5.96 -8.11
N GLU A 537 -38.84 -6.34 -7.31
CA GLU A 537 -38.88 -6.12 -5.86
C GLU A 537 -38.78 -4.64 -5.51
N THR A 538 -37.90 -3.89 -6.20
CA THR A 538 -37.80 -2.43 -6.04
C THR A 538 -39.14 -1.76 -6.34
N THR A 539 -39.82 -2.12 -7.43
CA THR A 539 -41.15 -1.59 -7.76
C THR A 539 -42.19 -1.92 -6.69
N LEU A 540 -42.24 -3.18 -6.23
CA LEU A 540 -43.17 -3.61 -5.19
C LEU A 540 -42.95 -2.86 -3.87
N GLN A 541 -41.70 -2.71 -3.44
CA GLN A 541 -41.36 -2.07 -2.17
C GLN A 541 -41.63 -0.55 -2.19
N LEU A 542 -41.32 0.13 -3.30
CA LEU A 542 -41.67 1.53 -3.47
C LEU A 542 -43.18 1.75 -3.46
N ALA A 543 -43.92 0.90 -4.18
CA ALA A 543 -45.38 0.95 -4.18
C ALA A 543 -45.96 0.64 -2.79
N ARG A 544 -45.40 -0.30 -2.02
CA ARG A 544 -45.81 -0.54 -0.62
C ARG A 544 -45.66 0.67 0.29
N ASN A 545 -44.70 1.54 -0.01
CA ASN A 545 -44.43 2.77 0.75
C ASN A 545 -45.14 4.00 0.16
N GLY A 546 -46.20 3.80 -0.63
CA GLY A 546 -47.08 4.89 -1.09
C GLY A 546 -46.66 5.53 -2.41
N ALA A 547 -45.57 5.11 -3.06
CA ALA A 547 -45.14 5.70 -4.33
C ALA A 547 -46.01 5.22 -5.51
N HIS A 548 -46.18 6.09 -6.51
CA HIS A 548 -46.66 5.69 -7.83
C HIS A 548 -45.47 5.30 -8.70
N VAL A 549 -45.34 4.04 -9.09
CA VAL A 549 -44.14 3.52 -9.76
C VAL A 549 -44.42 3.18 -11.21
N ILE A 550 -43.65 3.73 -12.13
CA ILE A 550 -43.68 3.33 -13.54
C ILE A 550 -42.68 2.20 -13.73
N LEU A 551 -43.22 0.98 -13.84
CA LEU A 551 -42.46 -0.21 -14.21
C LEU A 551 -42.19 -0.18 -15.71
N VAL A 552 -40.92 -0.25 -16.09
CA VAL A 552 -40.55 -0.28 -17.51
C VAL A 552 -39.89 -1.60 -17.90
N CYS A 553 -40.26 -2.10 -19.08
CA CYS A 553 -39.77 -3.36 -19.62
C CYS A 553 -39.82 -3.34 -21.15
N ARG A 554 -38.84 -3.99 -21.80
CA ARG A 554 -38.84 -4.16 -23.26
C ARG A 554 -40.00 -5.00 -23.80
N SER A 555 -40.46 -5.97 -23.00
CA SER A 555 -41.51 -6.92 -23.38
C SER A 555 -42.82 -6.48 -22.74
N ALA A 556 -43.78 -6.09 -23.58
CA ALA A 556 -45.10 -5.67 -23.13
C ALA A 556 -45.83 -6.77 -22.33
N GLU A 557 -45.78 -8.01 -22.83
CA GLU A 557 -46.38 -9.19 -22.19
C GLU A 557 -45.85 -9.36 -20.76
N ARG A 558 -44.53 -9.48 -20.60
CA ARG A 558 -43.93 -9.69 -19.28
C ARG A 558 -44.03 -8.48 -18.36
N GLY A 559 -44.06 -7.28 -18.92
CA GLY A 559 -44.27 -6.04 -18.17
C GLY A 559 -45.64 -6.01 -17.51
N ARG A 560 -46.70 -6.33 -18.27
CA ARG A 560 -48.08 -6.43 -17.76
C ARG A 560 -48.26 -7.56 -16.76
N GLU A 561 -47.61 -8.72 -16.96
CA GLU A 561 -47.62 -9.80 -15.97
C GLU A 561 -46.99 -9.38 -14.63
N ALA A 562 -45.89 -8.64 -14.67
CA ALA A 562 -45.22 -8.15 -13.49
C ALA A 562 -46.06 -7.08 -12.76
N GLU A 563 -46.64 -6.14 -13.50
CA GLU A 563 -47.59 -5.14 -12.98
C GLU A 563 -48.76 -5.82 -12.25
N ALA A 564 -49.42 -6.81 -12.88
CA ALA A 564 -50.54 -7.53 -12.27
C ALA A 564 -50.15 -8.23 -10.95
N LYS A 565 -49.00 -8.91 -10.92
CA LYS A 565 -48.49 -9.58 -9.72
C LYS A 565 -48.17 -8.61 -8.58
N ILE A 566 -47.68 -7.42 -8.92
CA ILE A 566 -47.38 -6.39 -7.92
C ILE A 566 -48.68 -5.82 -7.37
N LEU A 567 -49.65 -5.50 -8.22
CA LEU A 567 -50.97 -5.00 -7.81
C LEU A 567 -51.72 -6.00 -6.90
N GLU A 568 -51.63 -7.29 -7.21
CA GLU A 568 -52.16 -8.36 -6.34
C GLU A 568 -51.47 -8.35 -4.96
N ALA A 569 -50.14 -8.25 -4.93
CA ALA A 569 -49.35 -8.25 -3.70
C ALA A 569 -49.49 -6.98 -2.83
N LEU A 570 -50.13 -5.91 -3.35
CA LEU A 570 -50.41 -4.66 -2.64
C LEU A 570 -51.79 -4.66 -1.94
N SER A 571 -52.68 -5.60 -2.26
CA SER A 571 -54.05 -5.63 -1.69
C SER A 571 -54.13 -6.43 -0.38
N PRO A 572 -54.83 -5.96 0.69
CA PRO A 572 -55.52 -4.68 0.87
C PRO A 572 -54.76 -3.78 1.87
N GLN A 573 -53.54 -3.36 1.55
CA GLN A 573 -52.76 -2.49 2.45
C GLN A 573 -53.24 -1.03 2.29
N SER A 574 -53.77 -0.45 3.36
CA SER A 574 -54.47 0.86 3.39
C SER A 574 -53.59 2.10 3.14
N GLN A 575 -52.30 1.92 2.81
CA GLN A 575 -51.35 2.99 2.46
C GLN A 575 -50.47 2.62 1.24
N ALA A 576 -50.80 1.57 0.51
CA ALA A 576 -50.07 1.22 -0.71
C ALA A 576 -50.31 2.28 -1.81
N GLY A 577 -49.24 2.64 -2.50
CA GLY A 577 -49.25 3.40 -3.74
C GLY A 577 -49.70 2.54 -4.93
N SER A 578 -49.32 2.93 -6.13
CA SER A 578 -49.78 2.29 -7.37
C SER A 578 -48.64 1.98 -8.32
N VAL A 579 -48.88 1.09 -9.28
CA VAL A 579 -47.90 0.71 -10.29
C VAL A 579 -48.55 0.78 -11.66
N GLU A 580 -47.83 1.35 -12.62
CA GLU A 580 -48.20 1.39 -14.03
C GLU A 580 -47.06 0.81 -14.88
N PHE A 581 -47.39 -0.01 -15.87
CA PHE A 581 -46.43 -0.50 -16.85
C PHE A 581 -46.36 0.40 -18.09
N MET A 582 -45.14 0.79 -18.47
CA MET A 582 -44.86 1.44 -19.75
C MET A 582 -43.72 0.73 -20.49
N GLN A 583 -43.92 0.43 -21.79
CA GLN A 583 -42.93 -0.30 -22.57
C GLN A 583 -41.77 0.62 -22.99
N VAL A 584 -40.53 0.14 -22.80
CA VAL A 584 -39.32 0.78 -23.34
C VAL A 584 -38.26 -0.27 -23.63
N ASP A 585 -37.64 -0.19 -24.82
CA ASP A 585 -36.42 -0.90 -25.13
C ASP A 585 -35.25 0.09 -25.17
N VAL A 586 -34.43 0.07 -24.12
CA VAL A 586 -33.24 0.94 -24.01
C VAL A 586 -32.16 0.61 -25.04
N SER A 587 -32.29 -0.49 -25.78
CA SER A 587 -31.43 -0.80 -26.93
C SER A 587 -31.90 -0.20 -28.26
N ASP A 588 -32.95 0.64 -28.24
CA ASP A 588 -33.49 1.37 -29.40
C ASP A 588 -33.81 2.81 -28.96
N LEU A 589 -33.04 3.80 -29.45
CA LEU A 589 -33.23 5.21 -29.10
C LEU A 589 -34.58 5.76 -29.56
N SER A 590 -35.19 5.20 -30.60
CA SER A 590 -36.54 5.60 -31.02
C SER A 590 -37.58 5.13 -30.00
N SER A 591 -37.41 3.92 -29.45
CA SER A 591 -38.24 3.42 -28.33
C SER A 591 -38.12 4.32 -27.10
N VAL A 592 -36.91 4.76 -26.76
CA VAL A 592 -36.67 5.67 -25.62
C VAL A 592 -37.33 7.04 -25.83
N LYS A 593 -37.24 7.62 -27.04
CA LYS A 593 -37.90 8.90 -27.37
C LYS A 593 -39.42 8.78 -27.26
N ASN A 594 -40.00 7.73 -27.83
CA ASN A 594 -41.45 7.49 -27.78
C ASN A 594 -41.95 7.31 -26.34
N PHE A 595 -41.18 6.59 -25.51
CA PHE A 595 -41.47 6.46 -24.09
C PHE A 595 -41.43 7.83 -23.39
N ALA A 596 -40.38 8.61 -23.58
CA ALA A 596 -40.22 9.92 -22.94
C ALA A 596 -41.34 10.91 -23.31
N GLU A 597 -41.78 10.91 -24.57
CA GLU A 597 -42.94 11.70 -25.00
C GLU A 597 -44.25 11.22 -24.36
N SER A 598 -44.45 9.90 -24.28
CA SER A 598 -45.64 9.31 -23.66
C SER A 598 -45.69 9.60 -22.16
N PHE A 599 -44.54 9.52 -21.49
CA PHE A 599 -44.39 9.87 -20.07
C PHE A 599 -44.74 11.34 -19.83
N LYS A 600 -44.17 12.26 -20.61
CA LYS A 600 -44.44 13.71 -20.49
C LYS A 600 -45.91 14.08 -20.75
N LYS A 601 -46.64 13.29 -21.53
CA LYS A 601 -48.08 13.49 -21.78
C LYS A 601 -48.95 13.05 -20.60
N SER A 602 -48.53 12.01 -19.88
CA SER A 602 -49.31 11.36 -18.82
C SER A 602 -48.90 11.79 -17.41
N HIS A 603 -47.68 12.30 -17.24
CA HIS A 603 -47.08 12.61 -15.95
C HIS A 603 -46.42 13.99 -15.95
N SER A 604 -46.69 14.77 -14.90
CA SER A 604 -46.20 16.15 -14.76
C SER A 604 -44.84 16.27 -14.07
N ARG A 605 -44.40 15.22 -13.36
CA ARG A 605 -43.14 15.19 -12.60
C ARG A 605 -42.53 13.80 -12.56
N LEU A 606 -41.21 13.76 -12.39
CA LEU A 606 -40.45 12.58 -12.02
C LEU A 606 -39.65 12.92 -10.77
N ASP A 607 -39.82 12.14 -9.71
CA ASP A 607 -39.13 12.39 -8.44
C ASP A 607 -37.88 11.54 -8.27
N LEU A 608 -37.92 10.30 -8.78
CA LEU A 608 -36.81 9.38 -8.63
C LEU A 608 -36.64 8.53 -9.90
N LEU A 609 -35.41 8.52 -10.41
CA LEU A 609 -34.96 7.64 -11.49
C LEU A 609 -34.01 6.59 -10.92
N ILE A 610 -34.34 5.32 -11.08
CA ILE A 610 -33.53 4.20 -10.60
C ILE A 610 -32.88 3.52 -11.79
N ASN A 611 -31.58 3.73 -11.95
CA ASN A 611 -30.78 3.04 -12.97
C ASN A 611 -30.19 1.77 -12.35
N ASN A 612 -30.51 0.62 -12.93
CA ASN A 612 -30.00 -0.67 -12.47
C ASN A 612 -28.97 -1.19 -13.47
N ALA A 613 -27.69 -0.99 -13.18
CA ALA A 613 -26.59 -1.52 -13.99
C ALA A 613 -26.42 -3.02 -13.74
N GLY A 614 -26.49 -3.82 -14.82
CA GLY A 614 -26.22 -5.26 -14.75
C GLY A 614 -25.22 -5.66 -15.82
N ILE A 615 -24.01 -6.06 -15.42
CA ILE A 615 -23.04 -6.64 -16.35
C ILE A 615 -23.50 -8.05 -16.70
N MET A 616 -23.64 -8.34 -17.99
CA MET A 616 -23.78 -9.70 -18.48
C MET A 616 -22.58 -10.03 -19.37
N GLY A 617 -21.76 -11.01 -18.96
CA GLY A 617 -20.64 -11.54 -19.76
C GLY A 617 -21.11 -12.36 -20.98
N GLY A 618 -21.90 -11.74 -21.85
CA GLY A 618 -22.31 -12.30 -23.15
C GLY A 618 -21.44 -11.76 -24.29
N ALA A 619 -21.60 -12.32 -25.49
CA ALA A 619 -20.84 -11.89 -26.67
C ALA A 619 -21.08 -10.40 -27.01
N TYR A 620 -20.04 -9.75 -27.57
CA TYR A 620 -20.12 -8.38 -28.09
C TYR A 620 -21.23 -8.27 -29.14
N THR A 621 -22.16 -7.34 -28.92
CA THR A 621 -23.27 -7.07 -29.84
C THR A 621 -23.60 -5.59 -29.82
N LYS A 622 -24.07 -5.06 -30.95
CA LYS A 622 -24.48 -3.65 -31.10
C LYS A 622 -25.99 -3.48 -30.99
N THR A 623 -26.44 -2.30 -30.56
CA THR A 623 -27.84 -1.84 -30.65
C THR A 623 -28.21 -1.52 -32.10
N VAL A 624 -29.50 -1.27 -32.35
CA VAL A 624 -29.96 -0.81 -33.67
C VAL A 624 -29.34 0.54 -34.06
N ASP A 625 -28.94 1.35 -33.07
CA ASP A 625 -28.27 2.64 -33.25
C ASP A 625 -26.73 2.54 -33.25
N GLY A 626 -26.16 1.32 -33.20
CA GLY A 626 -24.72 1.08 -33.32
C GLY A 626 -23.90 1.14 -32.02
N TYR A 627 -24.53 1.27 -30.85
CA TYR A 627 -23.87 1.29 -29.54
C TYR A 627 -23.65 -0.11 -28.98
N GLU A 628 -22.64 -0.28 -28.12
CA GLU A 628 -22.38 -1.56 -27.48
C GLU A 628 -23.46 -1.94 -26.45
N ARG A 629 -24.03 -3.15 -26.58
CA ARG A 629 -25.14 -3.60 -25.71
C ARG A 629 -24.73 -3.86 -24.26
N GLN A 630 -23.46 -4.07 -23.97
CA GLN A 630 -22.98 -4.30 -22.60
C GLN A 630 -23.00 -3.02 -21.75
N LEU A 631 -23.01 -1.85 -22.38
CA LEU A 631 -23.05 -0.54 -21.72
C LEU A 631 -24.47 -0.03 -21.47
N LEU A 632 -25.49 -0.85 -21.74
CA LEU A 632 -26.90 -0.47 -21.56
C LEU A 632 -27.33 -0.63 -20.10
N LEU A 633 -27.92 0.44 -19.56
CA LEU A 633 -28.50 0.46 -18.22
C LEU A 633 -30.02 0.25 -18.27
N PRO A 634 -30.56 -0.82 -17.65
CA PRO A 634 -31.97 -0.88 -17.28
C PRO A 634 -32.39 0.31 -16.39
N ILE A 635 -33.62 0.78 -16.54
CA ILE A 635 -34.15 1.95 -15.84
C ILE A 635 -35.49 1.56 -15.17
N ILE A 636 -35.82 2.15 -14.02
CA ILE A 636 -37.14 2.11 -13.35
C ILE A 636 -37.44 3.52 -12.83
N TRP A 637 -38.69 3.97 -12.89
CA TRP A 637 -39.06 5.35 -12.53
C TRP A 637 -40.06 5.32 -11.38
N ALA A 638 -39.91 6.22 -10.41
CA ALA A 638 -40.87 6.41 -9.33
C ALA A 638 -41.33 7.87 -9.25
N ILE A 639 -42.62 8.03 -9.09
CA ILE A 639 -43.36 9.28 -9.03
C ILE A 639 -43.99 9.36 -7.64
N SER A 640 -43.72 10.44 -6.93
CA SER A 640 -44.41 10.76 -5.69
C SER A 640 -45.54 11.73 -6.01
N HIS A 641 -46.77 11.37 -5.66
CA HIS A 641 -47.85 12.35 -5.62
C HIS A 641 -47.72 13.26 -4.41
#